data_AF-A0A9E3J4I4-F1
#
_entry.id   AF-A0A9E3J4I4-F1
#
_cell.length_a   1.000
_cell.length_b   1.000
_cell.length_c   1.000
_cell.angle_alpha   90.00
_cell.angle_beta   90.00
_cell.angle_gamma   90.00
#
_symmetry.space_group_name_H-M   'P 1'
#
loop_
_entity.id
_entity.type
_entity.pdbx_description
1 polymer ?
#
loop_
_entity_poly.entity_id
_entity_poly.type
_entity_poly.pdbx_seq_one_letter_code
_entity_poly.pdbx_strand_id
1 'polypeptide(L)'
;KDSITNAGTIDHFKITDLVALASVIGALFGSGGGGEVNNAISLMAAQEQYGVTKGTEVWESFRERNDPEAVLTVHNGESFPYAVKPANAQGEALPDAGSVTTEPLVHDATGTGADQSANAASATATANALTSAKRGMSNALVVSGKYTASGHPVAVFGPQTGYFAPQLLMLQEIQGPGISARGASFAGLSMYVELGRGQDYSWSATTSGQDIIDTYAVELCQDDYHYLYHGTCTAMEKIEQKNSWAPTTADGTAAGSYTMRVWRTKYGPVEYRATVGGKKVAYTTLRSSYLHEADSIIGFQMLNDPDYVKSPQTFQSAVQHINYTFNWFYADSTHTAYYNSGNNPVRPSGVDAEFPVWAQAAYEWKNWNPTTNSADYTPASAHPNSIDQDYYVSWNNKQALDYATASWGDGSVHRGNLLEDRVKKLVAAGGVTRASLVKAMADASTADLRAEDVLPDLLKVINSSTVTDSTAAAAVSKLQAWLTAGGKRTETSAGSKKYADADAVRILDAWWPLLAQGIFQPGLGTDLYTAFQANLPVDESPSAAHGPTGAHAGSSFQYGWWSYVDKDVRAVLGESVRGPLADKYCGGGSIGACRDILISTLKTAAGKTAAQVYPGDDLCSAGDQWCADSIVQRTLGGIKHYNISWQNRPTFQQVVEFTSHR
;
A
#
# COMPACT_ATOMS: atom_id res chain seq x y z
N LYS A 1 -18.62 28.32 14.60
CA LYS A 1 -19.77 28.23 13.66
C LYS A 1 -20.85 27.44 14.33
N ASP A 2 -22.08 27.91 14.28
CA ASP A 2 -23.23 27.17 14.81
C ASP A 2 -23.92 26.46 13.63
N SER A 3 -23.81 25.14 13.63
CA SER A 3 -24.41 24.25 12.64
C SER A 3 -25.95 24.22 12.67
N ILE A 4 -26.57 24.66 13.77
CA ILE A 4 -28.02 24.69 13.96
C ILE A 4 -28.58 26.01 13.46
N THR A 5 -27.91 27.12 13.76
CA THR A 5 -28.37 28.47 13.39
C THR A 5 -27.77 28.98 12.07
N ASN A 6 -26.82 28.25 11.47
CA ASN A 6 -25.95 28.71 10.37
C ASN A 6 -25.21 30.03 10.68
N ALA A 7 -25.07 30.39 11.96
CA ALA A 7 -24.36 31.59 12.36
C ALA A 7 -22.84 31.39 12.25
N GLY A 8 -22.18 32.32 11.54
CA GLY A 8 -20.74 32.38 11.32
C GLY A 8 -20.36 32.51 9.85
N THR A 9 -19.15 33.01 9.57
CA THR A 9 -18.59 33.08 8.22
C THR A 9 -17.73 31.85 7.93
N ILE A 10 -17.75 31.37 6.68
CA ILE A 10 -16.73 30.42 6.21
C ILE A 10 -15.48 31.23 5.89
N ASP A 11 -14.39 30.97 6.60
CA ASP A 11 -13.10 31.60 6.28
C ASP A 11 -12.73 31.28 4.84
N HIS A 12 -12.22 32.28 4.14
CA HIS A 12 -11.79 32.10 2.76
C HIS A 12 -10.56 31.19 2.70
N PHE A 13 -10.57 30.29 1.72
CA PHE A 13 -9.46 29.41 1.39
C PHE A 13 -8.22 30.23 1.02
N LYS A 14 -7.05 29.87 1.58
CA LYS A 14 -5.76 30.53 1.32
C LYS A 14 -4.86 29.65 0.45
N ILE A 15 -3.85 30.24 -0.17
CA ILE A 15 -2.84 29.50 -0.93
C ILE A 15 -2.12 28.46 -0.04
N THR A 16 -1.88 28.77 1.23
CA THR A 16 -1.28 27.83 2.18
C THR A 16 -2.15 26.60 2.43
N ASP A 17 -3.48 26.73 2.31
CA ASP A 17 -4.38 25.60 2.49
C ASP A 17 -4.29 24.64 1.29
N LEU A 18 -4.03 25.16 0.07
CA LEU A 18 -3.76 24.33 -1.12
C LEU A 18 -2.50 23.49 -0.93
N VAL A 19 -1.42 24.13 -0.48
CA VAL A 19 -0.14 23.45 -0.22
C VAL A 19 -0.32 22.39 0.87
N ALA A 20 -1.02 22.71 1.96
CA ALA A 20 -1.28 21.76 3.04
C ALA A 20 -2.08 20.53 2.57
N LEU A 21 -3.10 20.73 1.72
CA LEU A 21 -3.85 19.62 1.13
C LEU A 21 -2.99 18.78 0.19
N ALA A 22 -2.16 19.41 -0.66
CA ALA A 22 -1.22 18.72 -1.53
C ALA A 22 -0.22 17.89 -0.72
N SER A 23 0.30 18.42 0.40
CA SER A 23 1.15 17.67 1.33
C SER A 23 0.45 16.42 1.87
N VAL A 24 -0.82 16.51 2.29
CA VAL A 24 -1.58 15.38 2.84
C VAL A 24 -1.85 14.33 1.77
N ILE A 25 -2.36 14.74 0.59
CA ILE A 25 -2.65 13.82 -0.52
C ILE A 25 -1.37 13.15 -1.02
N GLY A 26 -0.30 13.93 -1.23
CA GLY A 26 1.00 13.42 -1.64
C GLY A 26 1.60 12.43 -0.63
N ALA A 27 1.47 12.71 0.67
CA ALA A 27 1.93 11.79 1.71
C ALA A 27 1.10 10.49 1.74
N LEU A 28 -0.23 10.58 1.59
CA LEU A 28 -1.13 9.43 1.68
C LEU A 28 -1.07 8.50 0.46
N PHE A 29 -0.91 9.06 -0.74
CA PHE A 29 -1.08 8.30 -1.99
C PHE A 29 0.14 8.33 -2.91
N GLY A 30 0.99 9.35 -2.79
CA GLY A 30 2.09 9.65 -3.71
C GLY A 30 3.47 9.52 -3.09
N SER A 31 3.62 8.68 -2.07
CA SER A 31 4.89 8.39 -1.41
C SER A 31 5.17 6.89 -1.34
N GLY A 32 6.45 6.54 -1.44
CA GLY A 32 6.99 5.21 -1.13
C GLY A 32 8.36 5.40 -0.47
N GLY A 33 8.81 4.42 0.31
CA GLY A 33 10.03 4.54 1.12
C GLY A 33 9.77 4.72 2.61
N GLY A 34 10.86 4.82 3.37
CA GLY A 34 10.84 4.79 4.84
C GLY A 34 10.78 3.36 5.40
N GLY A 35 10.87 3.25 6.73
CA GLY A 35 10.79 1.96 7.44
C GLY A 35 12.13 1.22 7.56
N GLU A 36 13.24 1.83 7.15
CA GLU A 36 14.56 1.21 7.14
C GLU A 36 15.05 0.84 8.55
N VAL A 37 14.62 1.59 9.59
CA VAL A 37 14.91 1.22 10.98
C VAL A 37 14.28 -0.13 11.34
N ASN A 38 13.04 -0.37 10.91
CA ASN A 38 12.37 -1.66 11.15
C ASN A 38 13.00 -2.79 10.30
N ASN A 39 13.40 -2.47 9.05
CA ASN A 39 14.20 -3.39 8.23
C ASN A 39 15.49 -3.79 8.98
N ALA A 40 16.22 -2.83 9.53
CA ALA A 40 17.44 -3.09 10.30
C ALA A 40 17.18 -3.95 11.55
N ILE A 41 16.13 -3.64 12.32
CA ILE A 41 15.72 -4.44 13.49
C ILE A 41 15.45 -5.90 13.10
N SER A 42 14.70 -6.11 12.02
CA SER A 42 14.37 -7.46 11.55
C SER A 42 15.57 -8.21 10.95
N LEU A 43 16.51 -7.51 10.28
CA LEU A 43 17.77 -8.10 9.83
C LEU A 43 18.59 -8.57 11.03
N MET A 44 18.74 -7.72 12.04
CA MET A 44 19.49 -8.06 13.25
C MET A 44 18.85 -9.25 13.98
N ALA A 45 17.52 -9.30 14.10
CA ALA A 45 16.82 -10.45 14.67
C ALA A 45 17.09 -11.74 13.88
N ALA A 46 17.16 -11.66 12.55
CA ALA A 46 17.48 -12.81 11.71
C ALA A 46 18.93 -13.27 11.91
N GLN A 47 19.87 -12.32 11.99
CA GLN A 47 21.29 -12.60 12.22
C GLN A 47 21.56 -13.13 13.64
N GLU A 48 20.78 -12.71 14.64
CA GLU A 48 20.84 -13.26 15.99
C GLU A 48 20.34 -14.71 16.02
N GLN A 49 19.23 -15.00 15.33
CA GLN A 49 18.63 -16.33 15.28
C GLN A 49 19.49 -17.35 14.51
N TYR A 50 20.07 -16.95 13.37
CA TYR A 50 20.72 -17.88 12.43
C TYR A 50 22.22 -17.62 12.19
N GLY A 51 22.80 -16.61 12.83
CA GLY A 51 24.11 -16.09 12.49
C GLY A 51 24.09 -15.17 11.25
N VAL A 52 25.14 -14.37 11.06
CA VAL A 52 25.18 -13.28 10.06
C VAL A 52 24.84 -13.75 8.65
N THR A 53 25.51 -14.79 8.15
CA THR A 53 25.34 -15.24 6.76
C THR A 53 23.95 -15.81 6.49
N LYS A 54 23.52 -16.81 7.28
CA LYS A 54 22.21 -17.44 7.08
C LYS A 54 21.06 -16.50 7.48
N GLY A 55 21.23 -15.70 8.52
CA GLY A 55 20.24 -14.70 8.93
C GLY A 55 19.99 -13.66 7.84
N THR A 56 21.04 -13.19 7.17
CA THR A 56 20.89 -12.28 6.02
C THR A 56 20.20 -12.99 4.85
N GLU A 57 20.55 -14.25 4.55
CA GLU A 57 19.86 -15.03 3.51
C GLU A 57 18.35 -15.20 3.81
N VAL A 58 18.01 -15.55 5.06
CA VAL A 58 16.61 -15.64 5.53
C VAL A 58 15.92 -14.30 5.37
N TRP A 59 16.52 -13.22 5.86
CA TRP A 59 15.95 -11.88 5.76
C TRP A 59 15.68 -11.47 4.31
N GLU A 60 16.65 -11.66 3.41
CA GLU A 60 16.49 -11.32 1.99
C GLU A 60 15.37 -12.11 1.32
N SER A 61 15.20 -13.37 1.71
CA SER A 61 14.14 -14.23 1.15
C SER A 61 12.73 -13.80 1.56
N PHE A 62 12.57 -13.21 2.75
CA PHE A 62 11.30 -12.61 3.20
C PHE A 62 11.13 -11.19 2.69
N ARG A 63 12.21 -10.44 2.49
CA ARG A 63 12.12 -9.07 2.01
C ARG A 63 11.53 -9.00 0.59
N GLU A 64 11.81 -10.01 -0.25
CA GLU A 64 11.27 -10.11 -1.62
C GLU A 64 11.55 -8.87 -2.49
N ARG A 65 12.70 -8.19 -2.29
CA ARG A 65 13.04 -6.88 -2.92
C ARG A 65 12.72 -6.80 -4.42
N ASN A 66 12.97 -7.89 -5.13
CA ASN A 66 12.80 -7.98 -6.58
C ASN A 66 12.35 -9.40 -6.97
N ASP A 67 11.20 -9.82 -6.44
CA ASP A 67 10.74 -11.18 -6.68
C ASP A 67 10.46 -11.48 -8.18
N PRO A 68 10.92 -12.64 -8.72
CA PRO A 68 10.72 -13.00 -10.12
C PRO A 68 9.32 -13.57 -10.45
N GLU A 69 8.49 -13.86 -9.45
CA GLU A 69 7.11 -14.32 -9.62
C GLU A 69 6.08 -13.21 -9.43
N ALA A 70 6.51 -12.01 -9.01
CA ALA A 70 5.66 -10.86 -8.87
C ALA A 70 4.90 -10.50 -10.16
N VAL A 71 3.61 -10.19 -10.03
CA VAL A 71 2.81 -9.62 -11.11
C VAL A 71 3.32 -8.21 -11.45
N LEU A 72 3.63 -7.98 -12.72
CA LEU A 72 4.21 -6.72 -13.21
C LEU A 72 3.19 -5.90 -13.99
N THR A 73 3.28 -4.57 -13.87
CA THR A 73 2.50 -3.67 -14.75
C THR A 73 3.07 -3.66 -16.17
N VAL A 74 4.39 -3.53 -16.29
CA VAL A 74 5.15 -3.68 -17.54
C VAL A 74 5.70 -5.11 -17.57
N HIS A 75 5.18 -5.93 -18.47
CA HIS A 75 5.49 -7.35 -18.56
C HIS A 75 6.05 -7.77 -19.93
N ASN A 76 6.46 -6.81 -20.75
CA ASN A 76 7.09 -7.01 -22.05
C ASN A 76 8.54 -7.56 -21.96
N GLY A 77 9.07 -7.73 -20.75
CA GLY A 77 10.44 -8.22 -20.51
C GLY A 77 11.51 -7.12 -20.37
N GLU A 78 11.13 -5.84 -20.44
CA GLU A 78 12.06 -4.74 -20.16
C GLU A 78 12.42 -4.65 -18.68
N SER A 79 13.66 -4.26 -18.41
CA SER A 79 14.24 -4.12 -17.08
C SER A 79 14.54 -2.65 -16.78
N PHE A 80 14.18 -2.23 -15.56
CA PHE A 80 14.38 -0.88 -15.05
C PHE A 80 15.04 -0.98 -13.66
N PRO A 81 16.38 -1.03 -13.57
CA PRO A 81 17.05 -1.11 -12.28
C PRO A 81 16.80 0.11 -11.39
N TYR A 82 16.19 -0.08 -10.23
CA TYR A 82 16.00 0.97 -9.22
C TYR A 82 16.08 0.41 -7.79
N ALA A 83 16.74 1.14 -6.89
CA ALA A 83 16.98 0.74 -5.50
C ALA A 83 17.53 -0.69 -5.35
N VAL A 84 18.37 -1.12 -6.30
CA VAL A 84 18.94 -2.46 -6.30
C VAL A 84 19.96 -2.63 -5.17
N LYS A 85 20.01 -3.84 -4.59
CA LYS A 85 21.00 -4.18 -3.56
C LYS A 85 22.43 -3.95 -4.07
N PRO A 86 23.26 -3.14 -3.40
CA PRO A 86 24.65 -2.95 -3.80
C PRO A 86 25.48 -4.21 -3.56
N ALA A 87 26.48 -4.45 -4.42
CA ALA A 87 27.39 -5.59 -4.25
C ALA A 87 28.26 -5.47 -2.99
N ASN A 88 28.61 -4.23 -2.60
CA ASN A 88 29.34 -3.91 -1.38
C ASN A 88 28.63 -2.72 -0.71
N ALA A 89 27.77 -3.01 0.26
CA ALA A 89 27.07 -1.96 1.01
C ALA A 89 28.05 -1.08 1.79
N GLN A 90 27.76 0.22 1.85
CA GLN A 90 28.57 1.25 2.48
C GLN A 90 27.68 2.24 3.23
N GLY A 91 28.19 2.76 4.34
CA GLY A 91 27.51 3.81 5.09
C GLY A 91 26.33 3.33 5.95
N GLU A 92 26.05 2.03 6.02
CA GLU A 92 25.00 1.48 6.88
C GLU A 92 25.18 1.93 8.34
N ALA A 93 24.07 2.36 8.93
CA ALA A 93 23.97 2.80 10.31
C ALA A 93 22.92 1.96 11.03
N LEU A 94 23.18 0.65 11.17
CA LEU A 94 22.29 -0.26 11.89
C LEU A 94 22.31 0.07 13.40
N PRO A 95 21.16 0.11 14.08
CA PRO A 95 21.11 0.41 15.51
C PRO A 95 21.81 -0.68 16.34
N ASP A 96 22.29 -0.32 17.53
CA ASP A 96 22.67 -1.30 18.53
C ASP A 96 21.41 -2.05 19.03
N ALA A 97 21.55 -3.33 19.35
CA ALA A 97 20.43 -4.18 19.77
C ALA A 97 19.67 -3.57 20.96
N GLY A 98 18.34 -3.46 20.83
CA GLY A 98 17.45 -2.92 21.86
C GLY A 98 17.58 -1.42 22.13
N SER A 99 18.34 -0.66 21.31
CA SER A 99 18.55 0.78 21.55
C SER A 99 17.48 1.69 20.95
N VAL A 100 16.70 1.20 19.96
CA VAL A 100 15.73 2.01 19.21
C VAL A 100 14.55 2.41 20.09
N THR A 101 14.28 3.71 20.15
CA THR A 101 13.12 4.31 20.80
C THR A 101 12.42 5.23 19.81
N THR A 102 11.11 5.06 19.60
CA THR A 102 10.31 5.95 18.75
C THR A 102 10.22 7.35 19.36
N GLU A 103 10.37 8.39 18.53
CA GLU A 103 10.19 9.77 18.95
C GLU A 103 8.70 10.06 19.24
N PRO A 104 8.35 10.55 20.44
CA PRO A 104 6.95 10.83 20.77
C PRO A 104 6.40 12.01 19.96
N LEU A 105 5.32 11.78 19.22
CA LEU A 105 4.65 12.81 18.42
C LEU A 105 3.62 13.64 19.21
N VAL A 106 2.93 13.00 20.18
CA VAL A 106 1.81 13.59 20.93
C VAL A 106 2.24 13.91 22.36
N HIS A 107 2.03 15.16 22.77
CA HIS A 107 2.40 15.70 24.08
C HIS A 107 1.21 16.43 24.71
N ASP A 108 1.25 16.65 26.02
CA ASP A 108 0.30 17.51 26.75
C ASP A 108 -1.19 17.18 26.51
N ALA A 109 -1.51 15.89 26.34
CA ALA A 109 -2.85 15.46 25.95
C ALA A 109 -3.86 15.59 27.11
N THR A 110 -5.08 16.05 26.82
CA THR A 110 -6.17 16.21 27.80
C THR A 110 -7.52 15.72 27.25
N GLY A 111 -8.47 15.41 28.15
CA GLY A 111 -9.78 14.90 27.79
C GLY A 111 -9.68 13.63 26.95
N THR A 112 -10.51 13.51 25.90
CA THR A 112 -10.44 12.36 24.98
C THR A 112 -9.13 12.29 24.18
N GLY A 113 -8.33 13.36 24.17
CA GLY A 113 -6.98 13.35 23.59
C GLY A 113 -6.01 12.49 24.40
N ALA A 114 -6.17 12.46 25.73
CA ALA A 114 -5.39 11.59 26.60
C ALA A 114 -5.80 10.11 26.40
N ASP A 115 -7.10 9.85 26.31
CA ASP A 115 -7.62 8.49 26.04
C ASP A 115 -7.14 7.97 24.67
N GLN A 116 -7.17 8.81 23.63
CA GLN A 116 -6.63 8.46 22.32
C GLN A 116 -5.13 8.17 22.40
N SER A 117 -4.32 9.00 23.08
CA SER A 117 -2.88 8.75 23.22
C SER A 117 -2.55 7.47 24.01
N ALA A 118 -3.44 7.05 24.91
CA ALA A 118 -3.31 5.82 25.69
C ALA A 118 -3.88 4.57 24.98
N ASN A 119 -4.66 4.74 23.92
CA ASN A 119 -5.30 3.63 23.20
C ASN A 119 -4.34 2.94 22.22
N ALA A 120 -4.42 1.60 22.17
CA ALA A 120 -3.70 0.76 21.22
C ALA A 120 -3.92 1.17 19.75
N ALA A 121 -5.07 1.77 19.42
CA ALA A 121 -5.36 2.28 18.07
C ALA A 121 -4.44 3.44 17.64
N SER A 122 -4.03 4.33 18.55
CA SER A 122 -3.12 5.44 18.24
C SER A 122 -1.66 4.98 18.17
N ALA A 123 -1.28 4.02 19.00
CA ALA A 123 0.00 3.32 18.88
C ALA A 123 0.09 2.57 17.54
N THR A 124 -0.99 1.91 17.12
CA THR A 124 -1.10 1.24 15.82
C THR A 124 -1.06 2.24 14.66
N ALA A 125 -1.74 3.38 14.76
CA ALA A 125 -1.67 4.44 13.74
C ALA A 125 -0.26 5.04 13.60
N THR A 126 0.44 5.23 14.73
CA THR A 126 1.83 5.70 14.74
C THR A 126 2.77 4.65 14.16
N ALA A 127 2.63 3.39 14.57
CA ALA A 127 3.40 2.27 13.99
C ALA A 127 3.18 2.16 12.48
N ASN A 128 1.93 2.23 12.01
CA ASN A 128 1.58 2.19 10.58
C ASN A 128 2.09 3.41 9.78
N ALA A 129 2.26 4.57 10.42
CA ALA A 129 2.87 5.73 9.76
C ALA A 129 4.38 5.55 9.53
N LEU A 130 5.02 4.75 10.37
CA LEU A 130 6.45 4.47 10.37
C LEU A 130 6.82 3.19 9.61
N THR A 131 5.85 2.41 9.14
CA THR A 131 6.10 1.21 8.32
C THR A 131 6.27 1.57 6.84
N SER A 132 7.00 0.71 6.11
CA SER A 132 7.08 0.74 4.64
C SER A 132 5.85 0.13 3.96
N ALA A 133 5.05 -0.66 4.70
CA ALA A 133 3.75 -1.17 4.31
C ALA A 133 2.69 -0.05 4.30
N LYS A 134 2.81 0.85 3.32
CA LYS A 134 1.92 2.00 3.13
C LYS A 134 0.71 1.64 2.28
N ARG A 135 -0.35 2.44 2.38
CA ARG A 135 -1.58 2.28 1.61
C ARG A 135 -1.33 2.37 0.11
N GLY A 136 -1.52 1.26 -0.60
CA GLY A 136 -1.76 1.26 -2.03
C GLY A 136 -3.26 1.15 -2.25
N MET A 137 -3.96 2.24 -2.55
CA MET A 137 -5.39 2.13 -2.81
C MET A 137 -5.68 2.66 -4.20
N SER A 138 -5.57 1.83 -5.25
CA SER A 138 -6.13 2.08 -6.59
C SER A 138 -5.97 0.86 -7.51
N ASN A 139 -6.83 0.72 -8.52
CA ASN A 139 -6.61 -0.22 -9.62
C ASN A 139 -6.78 0.39 -11.02
N ALA A 140 -6.16 -0.24 -12.01
CA ALA A 140 -6.30 0.08 -13.42
C ALA A 140 -6.26 -1.20 -14.26
N LEU A 141 -7.13 -1.28 -15.26
CA LEU A 141 -7.13 -2.31 -16.30
C LEU A 141 -7.18 -1.60 -17.65
N VAL A 142 -6.21 -1.85 -18.52
CA VAL A 142 -6.10 -1.20 -19.83
C VAL A 142 -5.78 -2.25 -20.88
N VAL A 143 -6.53 -2.30 -21.97
CA VAL A 143 -6.34 -3.28 -23.04
C VAL A 143 -6.14 -2.55 -24.36
N SER A 144 -5.07 -2.89 -25.09
CA SER A 144 -4.76 -2.30 -26.39
C SER A 144 -5.79 -2.72 -27.45
N GLY A 145 -6.01 -1.85 -28.44
CA GLY A 145 -7.04 -2.03 -29.47
C GLY A 145 -6.93 -3.33 -30.28
N LYS A 146 -5.71 -3.89 -30.40
CA LYS A 146 -5.46 -5.18 -31.05
C LYS A 146 -6.28 -6.33 -30.47
N TYR A 147 -6.62 -6.28 -29.18
CA TYR A 147 -7.31 -7.36 -28.47
C TYR A 147 -8.78 -7.03 -28.16
N THR A 148 -9.25 -5.84 -28.54
CA THR A 148 -10.63 -5.41 -28.27
C THR A 148 -11.55 -5.73 -29.45
N ALA A 149 -12.86 -5.83 -29.18
CA ALA A 149 -13.85 -6.11 -30.22
C ALA A 149 -14.01 -4.97 -31.23
N SER A 150 -13.77 -3.73 -30.80
CA SER A 150 -13.91 -2.53 -31.61
C SER A 150 -12.65 -2.16 -32.39
N GLY A 151 -11.51 -2.76 -32.07
CA GLY A 151 -10.20 -2.33 -32.57
C GLY A 151 -9.63 -1.10 -31.85
N HIS A 152 -10.34 -0.55 -30.86
CA HIS A 152 -9.93 0.63 -30.09
C HIS A 152 -9.55 0.25 -28.65
N PRO A 153 -8.59 0.94 -28.02
CA PRO A 153 -8.27 0.73 -26.61
C PRO A 153 -9.48 0.82 -25.68
N VAL A 154 -9.49 -0.07 -24.67
CA VAL A 154 -10.52 -0.08 -23.62
C VAL A 154 -9.83 -0.01 -22.26
N ALA A 155 -10.29 0.89 -21.40
CA ALA A 155 -9.76 1.02 -20.04
C ALA A 155 -10.85 1.08 -18.97
N VAL A 156 -10.53 0.55 -17.79
CA VAL A 156 -11.29 0.70 -16.55
C VAL A 156 -10.32 1.22 -15.49
N PHE A 157 -10.47 2.49 -15.12
CA PHE A 157 -9.66 3.14 -14.11
C PHE A 157 -10.41 3.22 -12.79
N GLY A 158 -9.70 2.98 -11.69
CA GLY A 158 -10.30 2.76 -10.39
C GLY A 158 -9.49 3.27 -9.20
N PRO A 159 -9.36 4.60 -9.02
CA PRO A 159 -8.77 5.15 -7.81
C PRO A 159 -9.57 4.79 -6.54
N GLN A 160 -8.88 4.28 -5.51
CA GLN A 160 -9.47 3.95 -4.21
C GLN A 160 -9.00 4.99 -3.18
N THR A 161 -9.73 6.08 -2.99
CA THR A 161 -9.31 7.14 -2.05
C THR A 161 -9.94 6.97 -0.67
N GLY A 162 -10.56 5.82 -0.40
CA GLY A 162 -11.38 5.57 0.78
C GLY A 162 -12.80 6.11 0.66
N TYR A 163 -13.70 5.63 1.50
CA TYR A 163 -15.12 5.98 1.48
C TYR A 163 -15.44 7.04 2.52
N PHE A 164 -15.76 8.25 2.05
CA PHE A 164 -16.11 9.40 2.89
C PHE A 164 -17.43 10.03 2.44
N ALA A 165 -18.14 10.67 3.38
CA ALA A 165 -19.36 11.42 3.15
C ALA A 165 -19.27 12.82 3.82
N PRO A 166 -19.14 13.92 3.05
CA PRO A 166 -18.91 13.96 1.59
C PRO A 166 -17.56 13.32 1.20
N GLN A 167 -17.46 12.90 -0.07
CA GLN A 167 -16.27 12.25 -0.60
C GLN A 167 -15.09 13.24 -0.78
N LEU A 168 -13.86 12.77 -0.61
CA LEU A 168 -12.62 13.51 -0.86
C LEU A 168 -12.47 13.88 -2.33
N LEU A 169 -12.93 13.02 -3.24
CA LEU A 169 -12.98 13.30 -4.68
C LEU A 169 -14.23 14.10 -5.04
N MET A 170 -14.04 15.11 -5.88
CA MET A 170 -15.08 15.90 -6.52
C MET A 170 -15.02 15.69 -8.03
N LEU A 171 -16.17 15.41 -8.64
CA LEU A 171 -16.30 15.42 -10.10
C LEU A 171 -16.37 16.85 -10.63
N GLN A 172 -15.62 17.11 -11.68
CA GLN A 172 -15.59 18.42 -12.32
C GLN A 172 -15.37 18.32 -13.83
N GLU A 173 -15.77 19.38 -14.51
CA GLU A 173 -15.46 19.65 -15.91
C GLU A 173 -15.01 21.10 -16.03
N ILE A 174 -13.84 21.30 -16.62
CA ILE A 174 -13.22 22.61 -16.80
C ILE A 174 -13.01 22.85 -18.29
N GLN A 175 -13.52 23.97 -18.78
CA GLN A 175 -13.46 24.38 -20.18
C GLN A 175 -12.96 25.83 -20.25
N GLY A 176 -11.88 26.07 -20.99
CA GLY A 176 -11.31 27.39 -21.19
C GLY A 176 -10.09 27.36 -22.13
N PRO A 177 -9.49 28.52 -22.44
CA PRO A 177 -8.24 28.55 -23.20
C PRO A 177 -7.14 27.73 -22.50
N GLY A 178 -6.53 26.77 -23.20
CA GLY A 178 -5.50 25.89 -22.64
C GLY A 178 -5.98 24.83 -21.65
N ILE A 179 -7.30 24.62 -21.51
CA ILE A 179 -7.86 23.56 -20.66
C ILE A 179 -9.20 23.04 -21.19
N SER A 180 -9.29 21.73 -21.38
CA SER A 180 -10.55 21.06 -21.79
C SER A 180 -10.57 19.65 -21.25
N ALA A 181 -11.02 19.50 -20.01
CA ALA A 181 -10.94 18.23 -19.28
C ALA A 181 -12.15 18.00 -18.38
N ARG A 182 -12.48 16.72 -18.17
CA ARG A 182 -13.49 16.28 -17.20
C ARG A 182 -13.04 15.05 -16.46
N GLY A 183 -13.38 14.95 -15.19
CA GLY A 183 -12.99 13.83 -14.34
C GLY A 183 -13.14 14.14 -12.85
N ALA A 184 -12.30 13.53 -12.04
CA ALA A 184 -12.23 13.72 -10.61
C ALA A 184 -10.96 14.47 -10.20
N SER A 185 -11.07 15.24 -9.12
CA SER A 185 -9.94 15.84 -8.40
C SER A 185 -10.21 15.81 -6.90
N PHE A 186 -9.17 15.86 -6.09
CA PHE A 186 -9.31 16.03 -4.65
C PHE A 186 -9.95 17.40 -4.32
N ALA A 187 -10.88 17.40 -3.38
CA ALA A 187 -11.51 18.61 -2.89
C ALA A 187 -10.45 19.56 -2.33
N GLY A 188 -10.40 20.78 -2.87
CA GLY A 188 -9.37 21.77 -2.56
C GLY A 188 -8.11 21.69 -3.44
N LEU A 189 -7.92 20.65 -4.27
CA LEU A 189 -6.87 20.61 -5.31
C LEU A 189 -7.47 20.66 -6.73
N SER A 190 -8.69 21.18 -6.83
CA SER A 190 -9.54 21.10 -8.02
C SER A 190 -9.21 22.10 -9.13
N MET A 191 -8.00 22.65 -9.17
CA MET A 191 -7.57 23.61 -10.21
C MET A 191 -7.45 22.94 -11.59
N TYR A 192 -7.14 21.65 -11.59
CA TYR A 192 -7.05 20.78 -12.76
C TYR A 192 -7.76 19.46 -12.48
N VAL A 193 -8.22 18.78 -13.53
CA VAL A 193 -8.65 17.37 -13.41
C VAL A 193 -7.43 16.52 -13.14
N GLU A 194 -7.42 15.77 -12.04
CA GLU A 194 -6.28 14.93 -11.67
C GLU A 194 -6.42 13.52 -12.26
N LEU A 195 -7.65 13.01 -12.35
CA LEU A 195 -7.99 11.69 -12.85
C LEU A 195 -9.18 11.81 -13.80
N GLY A 196 -9.01 11.53 -15.09
CA GLY A 196 -10.11 11.78 -16.02
C GLY A 196 -9.78 11.66 -17.49
N ARG A 197 -10.28 12.62 -18.26
CA ARG A 197 -10.04 12.68 -19.70
C ARG A 197 -10.01 14.10 -20.23
N GLY A 198 -9.21 14.25 -21.28
CA GLY A 198 -9.23 15.39 -22.16
C GLY A 198 -10.20 15.15 -23.31
N GLN A 199 -9.92 15.85 -24.41
CA GLN A 199 -10.76 15.79 -25.60
C GLN A 199 -10.77 14.42 -26.26
N ASP A 200 -9.60 13.82 -26.48
CA ASP A 200 -9.46 12.59 -27.27
C ASP A 200 -8.60 11.52 -26.58
N TYR A 201 -8.26 11.75 -25.32
CA TYR A 201 -7.45 10.86 -24.49
C TYR A 201 -7.95 10.84 -23.06
N SER A 202 -7.54 9.83 -22.30
CA SER A 202 -7.83 9.67 -20.88
C SER A 202 -6.59 9.33 -20.09
N TRP A 203 -6.62 9.62 -18.79
CA TRP A 203 -5.57 9.24 -17.87
C TRP A 203 -6.10 8.90 -16.48
N SER A 204 -5.38 8.03 -15.79
CA SER A 204 -5.58 7.77 -14.36
C SER A 204 -4.29 7.26 -13.73
N ALA A 205 -4.30 7.16 -12.41
CA ALA A 205 -3.14 6.76 -11.63
C ALA A 205 -3.46 5.65 -10.63
N THR A 206 -2.44 4.87 -10.29
CA THR A 206 -2.41 4.05 -9.07
C THR A 206 -1.13 4.36 -8.29
N THR A 207 -1.14 4.31 -6.96
CA THR A 207 0.09 4.36 -6.15
C THR A 207 1.07 3.27 -6.58
N SER A 208 2.35 3.61 -6.70
CA SER A 208 3.41 2.70 -7.14
C SER A 208 4.37 2.25 -6.03
N GLY A 209 4.50 3.04 -4.96
CA GLY A 209 5.24 2.62 -3.77
C GLY A 209 6.76 2.49 -3.94
N GLN A 210 7.33 2.94 -5.08
CA GLN A 210 8.79 2.99 -5.20
C GLN A 210 9.39 3.94 -4.19
N ASP A 211 10.61 3.62 -3.77
CA ASP A 211 11.26 4.31 -2.68
C ASP A 211 11.71 5.73 -3.06
N ILE A 212 11.21 6.75 -2.37
CA ILE A 212 11.66 8.15 -2.46
C ILE A 212 11.92 8.77 -1.09
N ILE A 213 12.03 7.94 -0.04
CA ILE A 213 12.21 8.37 1.35
C ILE A 213 13.34 7.55 1.95
N ASP A 214 14.43 8.22 2.32
CA ASP A 214 15.58 7.58 2.95
C ASP A 214 15.71 7.96 4.43
N THR A 215 16.01 6.98 5.27
CA THR A 215 16.38 7.23 6.68
C THR A 215 17.87 7.49 6.84
N TYR A 216 18.22 8.65 7.42
CA TYR A 216 19.58 9.01 7.81
C TYR A 216 19.78 8.94 9.33
N ALA A 217 20.92 8.40 9.75
CA ALA A 217 21.39 8.44 11.13
C ALA A 217 22.27 9.68 11.36
N VAL A 218 21.78 10.63 12.17
CA VAL A 218 22.57 11.79 12.61
C VAL A 218 23.15 11.54 14.00
N GLU A 219 24.46 11.74 14.18
CA GLU A 219 25.10 11.66 15.50
C GLU A 219 24.65 12.84 16.36
N LEU A 220 24.12 12.56 17.56
CA LEU A 220 23.71 13.59 18.52
C LEU A 220 24.94 14.21 19.18
N CYS A 221 24.90 15.53 19.38
CA CYS A 221 25.99 16.29 19.98
C CYS A 221 25.41 17.26 21.01
N GLN A 222 26.19 17.64 22.04
CA GLN A 222 25.76 18.48 23.17
C GLN A 222 24.62 17.89 24.03
N ASP A 223 23.44 17.67 23.45
CA ASP A 223 22.25 17.12 24.06
C ASP A 223 21.44 16.30 23.03
N ASP A 224 20.21 15.93 23.37
CA ASP A 224 19.34 15.13 22.48
C ASP A 224 18.66 15.99 21.38
N TYR A 225 18.91 17.30 21.32
CA TYR A 225 18.26 18.24 20.40
C TYR A 225 19.26 18.96 19.48
N HIS A 226 20.52 18.55 19.49
CA HIS A 226 21.52 18.98 18.51
C HIS A 226 22.19 17.76 17.86
N TYR A 227 22.61 17.92 16.62
CA TYR A 227 23.20 16.85 15.82
C TYR A 227 24.39 17.35 15.00
N LEU A 228 25.31 16.44 14.69
CA LEU A 228 26.49 16.75 13.89
C LEU A 228 26.11 16.84 12.41
N TYR A 229 26.13 18.04 11.85
CA TYR A 229 25.95 18.28 10.42
C TYR A 229 27.27 18.77 9.82
N HIS A 230 27.90 17.92 8.99
CA HIS A 230 29.18 18.21 8.31
C HIS A 230 30.26 18.77 9.26
N GLY A 231 30.38 18.16 10.44
CA GLY A 231 31.36 18.56 11.46
C GLY A 231 30.91 19.70 12.40
N THR A 232 29.73 20.29 12.18
CA THR A 232 29.18 21.36 13.02
C THR A 232 28.01 20.85 13.85
N CYS A 233 28.08 21.02 15.17
CA CYS A 233 26.96 20.71 16.05
C CYS A 233 25.82 21.73 15.82
N THR A 234 24.69 21.25 15.31
CA THR A 234 23.59 22.04 14.79
C THR A 234 22.31 21.75 15.57
N ALA A 235 21.59 22.79 15.99
CA ALA A 235 20.31 22.62 16.67
C ALA A 235 19.25 22.01 15.72
N MET A 236 18.45 21.10 16.24
CA MET A 236 17.22 20.67 15.60
C MET A 236 16.16 21.77 15.69
N GLU A 237 15.32 21.87 14.67
CA GLU A 237 14.17 22.75 14.69
C GLU A 237 13.00 22.08 15.40
N LYS A 238 12.41 22.78 16.37
CA LYS A 238 11.20 22.31 17.05
C LYS A 238 9.97 22.83 16.33
N ILE A 239 9.15 21.93 15.79
CA ILE A 239 7.87 22.23 15.16
C ILE A 239 6.76 21.77 16.11
N GLU A 240 5.82 22.67 16.43
CA GLU A 240 4.70 22.37 17.32
C GLU A 240 3.38 22.82 16.71
N GLN A 241 2.37 21.96 16.81
CA GLN A 241 0.98 22.27 16.48
C GLN A 241 0.09 21.87 17.66
N LYS A 242 -0.59 22.84 18.26
CA LYS A 242 -1.56 22.58 19.33
C LYS A 242 -2.92 22.31 18.72
N ASN A 243 -3.46 21.12 18.97
CA ASN A 243 -4.77 20.70 18.52
C ASN A 243 -5.73 20.64 19.71
N SER A 244 -6.95 21.13 19.52
CA SER A 244 -8.02 21.04 20.50
C SER A 244 -9.36 20.95 19.79
N TRP A 245 -10.27 20.14 20.32
CA TRP A 245 -11.61 19.96 19.78
C TRP A 245 -12.66 19.96 20.90
N ALA A 246 -13.89 20.22 20.50
CA ALA A 246 -15.07 20.11 21.32
C ALA A 246 -16.18 19.42 20.50
N PRO A 247 -17.17 18.78 21.15
CA PRO A 247 -18.30 18.20 20.45
C PRO A 247 -18.96 19.20 19.50
N THR A 248 -19.34 18.71 18.34
CA THR A 248 -20.17 19.42 17.35
C THR A 248 -21.41 18.59 17.05
N THR A 249 -22.35 19.15 16.27
CA THR A 249 -23.48 18.35 15.77
C THR A 249 -23.06 17.26 14.78
N ALA A 250 -21.96 17.44 14.06
CA ALA A 250 -21.45 16.49 13.08
C ALA A 250 -20.57 15.40 13.74
N ASP A 251 -19.93 15.72 14.86
CA ASP A 251 -19.03 14.85 15.60
C ASP A 251 -19.23 15.04 17.11
N GLY A 252 -19.79 14.03 17.78
CA GLY A 252 -20.07 14.04 19.22
C GLY A 252 -18.86 13.73 20.10
N THR A 253 -17.65 13.60 19.54
CA THR A 253 -16.44 13.32 20.30
C THR A 253 -16.27 14.31 21.45
N ALA A 254 -16.21 13.79 22.68
CA ALA A 254 -16.05 14.61 23.88
C ALA A 254 -14.76 15.45 23.79
N ALA A 255 -14.76 16.62 24.40
CA ALA A 255 -13.68 17.60 24.24
C ALA A 255 -12.31 17.02 24.64
N GLY A 256 -11.28 17.47 23.94
CA GLY A 256 -9.91 17.03 24.16
C GLY A 256 -8.89 17.93 23.48
N SER A 257 -7.62 17.74 23.82
CA SER A 257 -6.51 18.45 23.19
C SER A 257 -5.22 17.64 23.23
N TYR A 258 -4.25 18.02 22.40
CA TYR A 258 -2.85 17.61 22.48
C TYR A 258 -1.94 18.60 21.76
N THR A 259 -0.66 18.61 22.12
CA THR A 259 0.41 19.25 21.34
C THR A 259 1.07 18.20 20.46
N MET A 260 0.98 18.35 19.15
CA MET A 260 1.82 17.60 18.21
C MET A 260 3.20 18.27 18.16
N ARG A 261 4.28 17.53 18.42
CA ARG A 261 5.65 18.05 18.41
C ARG A 261 6.54 17.16 17.56
N VAL A 262 7.33 17.79 16.69
CA VAL A 262 8.32 17.13 15.86
C VAL A 262 9.64 17.89 15.95
N TRP A 263 10.75 17.15 16.08
CA TRP A 263 12.08 17.69 15.89
C TRP A 263 12.53 17.46 14.45
N ARG A 264 13.08 18.48 13.81
CA ARG A 264 13.49 18.43 12.40
C ARG A 264 14.97 18.76 12.26
N THR A 265 15.70 17.89 11.56
CA THR A 265 17.09 18.09 11.13
C THR A 265 17.12 18.66 9.70
N LYS A 266 18.30 18.90 9.12
CA LYS A 266 18.41 19.18 7.67
C LYS A 266 17.88 18.04 6.80
N TYR A 267 17.91 16.81 7.29
CA TYR A 267 17.44 15.63 6.58
C TYR A 267 15.95 15.39 6.73
N GLY A 268 15.24 16.08 7.63
CA GLY A 268 13.79 15.93 7.81
C GLY A 268 13.38 15.68 9.26
N PRO A 269 12.15 15.19 9.52
CA PRO A 269 11.68 14.90 10.87
C PRO A 269 12.47 13.75 11.51
N VAL A 270 12.67 13.82 12.82
CA VAL A 270 13.20 12.73 13.63
C VAL A 270 12.08 11.75 13.95
N GLU A 271 12.30 10.46 13.65
CA GLU A 271 11.33 9.39 13.90
C GLU A 271 11.75 8.49 15.05
N TYR A 272 13.06 8.33 15.26
CA TYR A 272 13.60 7.47 16.31
C TYR A 272 14.87 8.05 16.90
N ARG A 273 15.18 7.58 18.11
CA ARG A 273 16.47 7.75 18.79
C ARG A 273 17.05 6.37 19.07
N ALA A 274 18.36 6.25 18.97
CA ALA A 274 19.05 4.99 19.16
C ALA A 274 20.51 5.19 19.54
N THR A 275 21.26 4.10 19.66
CA THR A 275 22.72 4.12 19.56
C THR A 275 23.19 3.34 18.35
N VAL A 276 24.32 3.73 17.77
CA VAL A 276 25.03 2.99 16.71
C VAL A 276 26.49 2.92 17.09
N GLY A 277 27.01 1.73 17.38
CA GLY A 277 28.36 1.55 17.90
C GLY A 277 28.59 2.32 19.21
N GLY A 278 27.57 2.40 20.06
CA GLY A 278 27.59 3.13 21.34
C GLY A 278 27.46 4.65 21.23
N LYS A 279 27.42 5.22 20.01
CA LYS A 279 27.17 6.65 19.80
C LYS A 279 25.68 6.92 19.79
N LYS A 280 25.22 7.95 20.51
CA LYS A 280 23.82 8.39 20.45
C LYS A 280 23.51 8.96 19.06
N VAL A 281 22.41 8.51 18.46
CA VAL A 281 21.94 8.99 17.17
C VAL A 281 20.44 9.31 17.21
N ALA A 282 20.00 10.15 16.27
CA ALA A 282 18.61 10.23 15.86
C ALA A 282 18.49 9.71 14.42
N TYR A 283 17.47 8.89 14.15
CA TYR A 283 17.08 8.53 12.80
C TYR A 283 16.05 9.53 12.29
N THR A 284 16.30 10.06 11.10
CA THR A 284 15.51 11.13 10.50
C THR A 284 15.23 10.83 9.03
N THR A 285 14.05 11.18 8.53
CA THR A 285 13.59 10.76 7.20
C THR A 285 13.62 11.89 6.18
N LEU A 286 14.34 11.66 5.08
CA LEU A 286 14.46 12.58 3.96
C LEU A 286 13.53 12.13 2.82
N ARG A 287 12.49 12.91 2.55
CA ARG A 287 11.55 12.68 1.45
C ARG A 287 11.81 13.63 0.30
N SER A 288 11.94 13.12 -0.92
CA SER A 288 12.28 13.95 -2.09
C SER A 288 11.19 14.96 -2.49
N SER A 289 9.93 14.68 -2.18
CA SER A 289 8.79 15.57 -2.46
C SER A 289 8.52 16.62 -1.38
N TYR A 290 9.26 16.61 -0.27
CA TYR A 290 9.11 17.62 0.78
C TYR A 290 9.61 19.00 0.29
N LEU A 291 8.86 20.08 0.57
CA LEU A 291 9.05 21.44 0.02
C LEU A 291 8.76 21.59 -1.49
N HIS A 292 8.35 20.50 -2.16
CA HIS A 292 8.02 20.45 -3.58
C HIS A 292 6.57 20.05 -3.81
N GLU A 293 5.68 20.31 -2.85
CA GLU A 293 4.29 19.85 -2.91
C GLU A 293 3.48 20.52 -4.02
N ALA A 294 3.92 21.69 -4.49
CA ALA A 294 3.27 22.40 -5.59
C ALA A 294 3.77 21.97 -6.98
N ASP A 295 4.94 21.31 -7.09
CA ASP A 295 5.63 21.11 -8.36
C ASP A 295 4.82 20.28 -9.38
N SER A 296 4.09 19.28 -8.88
CA SER A 296 3.22 18.42 -9.69
C SER A 296 2.12 19.17 -10.45
N ILE A 297 1.82 20.43 -10.07
CA ILE A 297 0.82 21.25 -10.77
C ILE A 297 1.15 21.43 -12.26
N ILE A 298 2.44 21.44 -12.61
CA ILE A 298 2.90 21.58 -14.00
C ILE A 298 2.44 20.36 -14.82
N GLY A 299 2.67 19.15 -14.31
CA GLY A 299 2.23 17.92 -14.98
C GLY A 299 0.71 17.87 -15.12
N PHE A 300 -0.04 18.26 -14.08
CA PHE A 300 -1.50 18.33 -14.15
C PHE A 300 -2.01 19.37 -15.14
N GLN A 301 -1.38 20.55 -15.21
CA GLN A 301 -1.70 21.55 -16.22
C GLN A 301 -1.52 20.98 -17.63
N MET A 302 -0.38 20.32 -17.89
CA MET A 302 -0.07 19.73 -19.18
C MET A 302 -1.06 18.61 -19.55
N LEU A 303 -1.44 17.74 -18.60
CA LEU A 303 -2.46 16.70 -18.82
C LEU A 303 -3.82 17.28 -19.22
N ASN A 304 -4.15 18.47 -18.72
CA ASN A 304 -5.43 19.13 -18.94
C ASN A 304 -5.47 20.00 -20.20
N ASP A 305 -4.30 20.29 -20.78
CA ASP A 305 -4.15 21.09 -21.98
C ASP A 305 -4.33 20.23 -23.25
N PRO A 306 -5.45 20.39 -23.98
CA PRO A 306 -5.70 19.61 -25.17
C PRO A 306 -4.70 19.91 -26.29
N ASP A 307 -4.03 21.07 -26.30
CA ASP A 307 -3.03 21.43 -27.30
C ASP A 307 -1.66 20.79 -27.03
N TYR A 308 -1.41 20.38 -25.77
CA TYR A 308 -0.19 19.68 -25.38
C TYR A 308 -0.28 18.16 -25.57
N VAL A 309 -1.23 17.49 -24.94
CA VAL A 309 -1.32 16.02 -25.01
C VAL A 309 -2.02 15.59 -26.29
N LYS A 310 -1.21 15.11 -27.23
CA LYS A 310 -1.66 14.63 -28.56
C LYS A 310 -1.25 13.19 -28.87
N SER A 311 -0.50 12.57 -27.98
CA SER A 311 0.10 11.25 -28.16
C SER A 311 0.52 10.64 -26.82
N PRO A 312 0.76 9.31 -26.77
CA PRO A 312 1.45 8.65 -25.67
C PRO A 312 2.71 9.37 -25.19
N GLN A 313 3.58 9.82 -26.10
CA GLN A 313 4.86 10.44 -25.76
C GLN A 313 4.67 11.80 -25.07
N THR A 314 3.75 12.62 -25.57
CA THR A 314 3.39 13.88 -24.91
C THR A 314 2.73 13.65 -23.56
N PHE A 315 1.93 12.60 -23.41
CA PHE A 315 1.39 12.19 -22.11
C PHE A 315 2.51 11.79 -21.14
N GLN A 316 3.44 10.92 -21.55
CA GLN A 316 4.58 10.50 -20.73
C GLN A 316 5.42 11.71 -20.31
N SER A 317 5.65 12.65 -21.23
CA SER A 317 6.34 13.91 -20.94
C SER A 317 5.58 14.79 -19.94
N ALA A 318 4.23 14.81 -19.97
CA ALA A 318 3.45 15.54 -18.96
C ALA A 318 3.60 14.93 -17.56
N VAL A 319 3.45 13.61 -17.44
CA VAL A 319 3.53 12.93 -16.13
C VAL A 319 4.94 12.84 -15.56
N GLN A 320 5.97 13.08 -16.37
CA GLN A 320 7.35 13.30 -15.89
C GLN A 320 7.48 14.52 -14.97
N HIS A 321 6.59 15.50 -15.07
CA HIS A 321 6.55 16.66 -14.18
C HIS A 321 5.79 16.41 -12.86
N ILE A 322 5.34 15.17 -12.62
CA ILE A 322 4.67 14.78 -11.37
C ILE A 322 5.72 14.13 -10.46
N ASN A 323 6.07 14.82 -9.37
CA ASN A 323 7.12 14.40 -8.44
C ASN A 323 6.69 13.29 -7.45
N TYR A 324 5.39 13.00 -7.38
CA TYR A 324 4.82 11.93 -6.56
C TYR A 324 4.95 10.55 -7.22
N THR A 325 4.96 9.50 -6.39
CA THR A 325 5.11 8.12 -6.82
C THR A 325 3.78 7.51 -7.31
N PHE A 326 3.57 7.59 -8.63
CA PHE A 326 2.37 7.05 -9.27
C PHE A 326 2.69 6.27 -10.55
N ASN A 327 1.90 5.22 -10.77
CA ASN A 327 1.75 4.54 -12.04
C ASN A 327 0.67 5.25 -12.84
N TRP A 328 1.03 5.91 -13.93
CA TRP A 328 0.10 6.61 -14.83
C TRP A 328 -0.25 5.77 -16.03
N PHE A 329 -1.54 5.79 -16.40
CA PHE A 329 -2.09 5.05 -17.52
C PHE A 329 -2.74 6.01 -18.51
N TYR A 330 -2.64 5.68 -19.79
CA TYR A 330 -3.19 6.45 -20.90
C TYR A 330 -3.98 5.56 -21.85
N ALA A 331 -5.06 6.11 -22.40
CA ALA A 331 -5.78 5.53 -23.53
C ALA A 331 -6.38 6.63 -24.42
N ASP A 332 -6.09 6.56 -25.71
CA ASP A 332 -6.77 7.32 -26.78
C ASP A 332 -7.52 6.36 -27.73
N SER A 333 -7.92 6.79 -28.93
CA SER A 333 -8.62 5.94 -29.90
C SER A 333 -7.79 4.83 -30.56
N THR A 334 -6.48 4.87 -30.38
CA THR A 334 -5.48 4.08 -31.10
C THR A 334 -4.45 3.43 -30.19
N HIS A 335 -4.04 4.14 -29.14
CA HIS A 335 -2.89 3.82 -28.32
C HIS A 335 -3.23 3.66 -26.84
N THR A 336 -2.46 2.80 -26.18
CA THR A 336 -2.36 2.72 -24.72
C THR A 336 -0.94 3.06 -24.30
N ALA A 337 -0.77 3.63 -23.11
CA ALA A 337 0.56 3.86 -22.57
C ALA A 337 0.61 3.83 -21.05
N TYR A 338 1.82 3.65 -20.55
CA TYR A 338 2.15 3.61 -19.14
C TYR A 338 3.42 4.42 -18.84
N TYR A 339 3.47 5.04 -17.66
CA TYR A 339 4.68 5.69 -17.11
C TYR A 339 4.64 5.71 -15.57
N ASN A 340 5.76 5.40 -14.93
CA ASN A 340 5.95 5.55 -13.49
C ASN A 340 6.57 6.92 -13.15
N SER A 341 5.82 7.82 -12.51
CA SER A 341 6.30 9.14 -12.08
C SER A 341 6.95 9.09 -10.69
N GLY A 342 7.76 10.10 -10.36
CA GLY A 342 8.37 10.27 -9.04
C GLY A 342 9.71 10.98 -9.08
N ASN A 343 10.03 11.79 -8.07
CA ASN A 343 11.37 12.32 -7.87
C ASN A 343 12.26 11.26 -7.20
N ASN A 344 12.65 10.25 -7.97
CA ASN A 344 13.49 9.13 -7.54
C ASN A 344 14.95 9.61 -7.31
N PRO A 345 15.43 9.70 -6.05
CA PRO A 345 16.76 10.25 -5.77
C PRO A 345 17.89 9.37 -6.34
N VAL A 346 18.91 10.01 -6.91
CA VAL A 346 20.14 9.31 -7.30
C VAL A 346 21.01 9.09 -6.07
N ARG A 347 21.05 7.85 -5.59
CA ARG A 347 21.89 7.43 -4.45
C ARG A 347 23.33 7.14 -4.87
N PRO A 348 24.33 7.30 -3.98
CA PRO A 348 25.68 6.77 -4.20
C PRO A 348 25.66 5.24 -4.36
N SER A 349 26.53 4.68 -5.21
CA SER A 349 26.46 3.27 -5.66
C SER A 349 26.66 2.21 -4.57
N GLY A 350 27.14 2.59 -3.38
CA GLY A 350 27.33 1.70 -2.25
C GLY A 350 26.21 1.77 -1.21
N VAL A 351 25.27 2.71 -1.33
CA VAL A 351 24.19 2.86 -0.35
C VAL A 351 23.10 1.83 -0.63
N ASP A 352 22.79 1.00 0.37
CA ASP A 352 21.62 0.12 0.33
C ASP A 352 20.40 0.89 0.84
N ALA A 353 19.38 1.03 -0.02
CA ALA A 353 18.17 1.78 0.31
C ALA A 353 17.27 1.07 1.32
N GLU A 354 17.56 -0.19 1.68
CA GLU A 354 16.78 -0.91 2.69
C GLU A 354 17.12 -0.55 4.13
N PHE A 355 18.28 0.06 4.39
CA PHE A 355 18.79 0.28 5.74
C PHE A 355 19.09 1.76 6.00
N PRO A 356 19.05 2.21 7.28
CA PRO A 356 19.44 3.55 7.62
C PRO A 356 20.90 3.78 7.25
N VAL A 357 21.21 4.97 6.76
CA VAL A 357 22.55 5.34 6.30
C VAL A 357 23.11 6.49 7.14
N TRP A 358 24.42 6.53 7.37
CA TRP A 358 25.04 7.64 8.08
C TRP A 358 24.84 8.98 7.34
N ALA A 359 24.47 10.01 8.09
CA ALA A 359 24.33 11.39 7.63
C ALA A 359 25.69 12.06 7.31
N GLN A 360 26.37 11.55 6.28
CA GLN A 360 27.67 12.03 5.82
C GLN A 360 27.60 12.35 4.32
N ALA A 361 28.31 13.39 3.88
CA ALA A 361 28.31 13.83 2.48
C ALA A 361 28.65 12.74 1.45
N ALA A 362 29.38 11.68 1.85
CA ALA A 362 29.70 10.55 0.97
C ALA A 362 28.50 9.63 0.68
N TYR A 363 27.46 9.66 1.52
CA TYR A 363 26.29 8.78 1.45
C TYR A 363 24.97 9.53 1.21
N GLU A 364 25.00 10.86 1.22
CA GLU A 364 23.88 11.71 0.81
C GLU A 364 23.49 11.46 -0.65
N TRP A 365 22.22 11.75 -0.97
CA TRP A 365 21.77 11.81 -2.37
C TRP A 365 22.68 12.74 -3.18
N LYS A 366 22.94 12.38 -4.44
CA LYS A 366 23.85 13.15 -5.28
C LYS A 366 23.35 14.58 -5.45
N ASN A 367 24.25 15.53 -5.24
CA ASN A 367 24.00 16.98 -5.32
C ASN A 367 22.83 17.46 -4.43
N TRP A 368 22.57 16.79 -3.31
CA TRP A 368 21.51 17.21 -2.40
C TRP A 368 21.79 18.59 -1.79
N ASN A 369 20.78 19.45 -1.83
CA ASN A 369 20.78 20.77 -1.24
C ASN A 369 19.75 20.86 -0.11
N PRO A 370 20.16 20.92 1.17
CA PRO A 370 19.24 20.92 2.30
C PRO A 370 18.41 22.20 2.45
N THR A 371 18.76 23.29 1.75
CA THR A 371 17.99 24.55 1.80
C THR A 371 16.76 24.49 0.91
N THR A 372 16.87 23.84 -0.25
CA THR A 372 15.78 23.71 -1.23
C THR A 372 15.19 22.31 -1.29
N ASN A 373 15.79 21.34 -0.58
CA ASN A 373 15.51 19.93 -0.67
C ASN A 373 15.53 19.38 -2.11
N SER A 374 16.42 19.89 -2.97
CA SER A 374 16.63 19.39 -4.32
C SER A 374 17.82 18.43 -4.36
N ALA A 375 17.82 17.48 -5.28
CA ALA A 375 18.91 16.55 -5.56
C ALA A 375 18.90 16.15 -7.05
N ASP A 376 19.89 15.39 -7.49
CA ASP A 376 19.80 14.68 -8.76
C ASP A 376 18.72 13.59 -8.66
N TYR A 377 17.87 13.50 -9.68
CA TYR A 377 16.85 12.45 -9.82
C TYR A 377 17.11 11.58 -11.05
N THR A 378 16.60 10.35 -11.04
CA THR A 378 16.82 9.42 -12.16
C THR A 378 16.24 9.97 -13.47
N PRO A 379 16.90 9.76 -14.63
CA PRO A 379 16.39 10.24 -15.92
C PRO A 379 15.15 9.47 -16.34
N ALA A 380 14.31 10.05 -17.20
CA ALA A 380 13.06 9.43 -17.67
C ALA A 380 13.21 8.00 -18.23
N SER A 381 14.36 7.66 -18.85
CA SER A 381 14.64 6.31 -19.35
C SER A 381 14.80 5.25 -18.26
N ALA A 382 15.05 5.66 -17.02
CA ALA A 382 15.15 4.76 -15.86
C ALA A 382 13.80 4.57 -15.14
N HIS A 383 12.76 5.29 -15.55
CA HIS A 383 11.41 5.09 -15.05
C HIS A 383 10.69 4.04 -15.91
N PRO A 384 10.05 3.02 -15.30
CA PRO A 384 9.20 2.08 -15.99
C PRO A 384 8.19 2.79 -16.90
N ASN A 385 8.20 2.45 -18.18
CA ASN A 385 7.32 3.04 -19.17
C ASN A 385 7.13 2.07 -20.35
N SER A 386 5.99 2.17 -21.04
CA SER A 386 5.77 1.47 -22.32
C SER A 386 4.58 2.04 -23.07
N ILE A 387 4.47 1.69 -24.35
CA ILE A 387 3.39 2.08 -25.25
C ILE A 387 2.90 0.83 -25.98
N ASP A 388 1.59 0.67 -26.09
CA ASP A 388 0.91 -0.38 -26.85
C ASP A 388 1.29 -1.83 -26.48
N GLN A 389 1.64 -2.07 -25.20
CA GLN A 389 1.63 -3.44 -24.66
C GLN A 389 0.22 -4.05 -24.82
N ASP A 390 0.14 -5.37 -24.86
CA ASP A 390 -1.14 -6.09 -25.00
C ASP A 390 -2.19 -5.62 -23.99
N TYR A 391 -1.83 -5.54 -22.71
CA TYR A 391 -2.62 -4.92 -21.66
C TYR A 391 -1.75 -4.41 -20.51
N TYR A 392 -2.33 -3.58 -19.65
CA TYR A 392 -1.78 -3.18 -18.36
C TYR A 392 -2.76 -3.54 -17.25
N VAL A 393 -2.27 -4.14 -16.18
CA VAL A 393 -2.97 -4.20 -14.90
C VAL A 393 -2.13 -3.55 -13.83
N SER A 394 -2.79 -2.79 -12.96
CA SER A 394 -2.20 -2.39 -11.70
C SER A 394 -3.23 -2.53 -10.60
N TRP A 395 -2.83 -3.14 -9.50
CA TRP A 395 -3.46 -2.96 -8.20
C TRP A 395 -2.40 -2.61 -7.15
N ASN A 396 -1.58 -1.60 -7.49
CA ASN A 396 -0.41 -1.17 -6.73
C ASN A 396 0.74 -2.19 -6.68
N ASN A 397 0.69 -3.21 -7.53
CA ASN A 397 1.78 -4.18 -7.67
C ASN A 397 3.05 -3.54 -8.24
N LYS A 398 4.14 -4.29 -8.11
CA LYS A 398 5.43 -4.06 -8.75
C LYS A 398 5.31 -3.62 -10.23
N GLN A 399 6.14 -2.67 -10.61
CA GLN A 399 6.01 -1.99 -11.89
C GLN A 399 6.65 -2.75 -13.05
N ALA A 400 7.89 -3.18 -12.91
CA ALA A 400 8.66 -3.83 -13.96
C ALA A 400 9.76 -4.75 -13.38
N LEU A 401 10.51 -5.43 -14.26
CA LEU A 401 11.69 -6.20 -13.85
C LEU A 401 12.76 -5.26 -13.27
N ASP A 402 13.44 -5.72 -12.21
CA ASP A 402 14.55 -5.04 -11.51
C ASP A 402 14.23 -3.67 -10.89
N TYR A 403 12.94 -3.31 -10.82
CA TYR A 403 12.48 -2.10 -10.17
C TYR A 403 11.98 -2.43 -8.76
N ALA A 404 12.84 -2.24 -7.75
CA ALA A 404 12.49 -2.51 -6.36
C ALA A 404 11.58 -1.41 -5.79
N THR A 405 10.64 -1.82 -4.94
CA THR A 405 9.74 -0.95 -4.18
C THR A 405 10.11 -1.01 -2.70
N ALA A 406 9.75 0.01 -1.92
CA ALA A 406 10.03 -0.01 -0.48
C ALA A 406 9.12 -0.97 0.31
N SER A 407 7.92 -1.23 -0.20
CA SER A 407 6.95 -2.09 0.45
C SER A 407 7.40 -3.56 0.41
N TRP A 408 6.99 -4.31 1.43
CA TRP A 408 7.17 -5.75 1.51
C TRP A 408 5.97 -6.48 0.88
N GLY A 409 6.16 -7.73 0.46
CA GLY A 409 5.08 -8.58 -0.05
C GLY A 409 4.78 -8.44 -1.55
N ASP A 410 5.66 -7.80 -2.33
CA ASP A 410 5.64 -7.81 -3.80
C ASP A 410 6.19 -9.15 -4.34
N GLY A 411 5.56 -10.25 -3.95
CA GLY A 411 5.96 -11.62 -4.26
C GLY A 411 5.01 -12.38 -5.20
N SER A 412 4.98 -13.71 -5.10
CA SER A 412 4.22 -14.59 -6.00
C SER A 412 2.71 -14.41 -5.92
N VAL A 413 2.20 -14.00 -4.75
CA VAL A 413 0.79 -13.72 -4.51
C VAL A 413 0.64 -12.29 -3.99
N HIS A 414 -0.04 -11.49 -4.79
CA HIS A 414 -0.39 -10.10 -4.53
C HIS A 414 -1.78 -9.83 -5.11
N ARG A 415 -2.58 -8.91 -4.55
CA ARG A 415 -3.96 -8.68 -5.06
C ARG A 415 -4.05 -8.28 -6.53
N GLY A 416 -2.94 -7.81 -7.13
CA GLY A 416 -2.82 -7.59 -8.57
C GLY A 416 -3.09 -8.86 -9.39
N ASN A 417 -2.78 -10.05 -8.85
CA ASN A 417 -3.07 -11.34 -9.45
C ASN A 417 -4.57 -11.50 -9.76
N LEU A 418 -5.46 -11.02 -8.88
CA LEU A 418 -6.91 -11.07 -9.11
C LEU A 418 -7.35 -10.35 -10.40
N LEU A 419 -6.66 -9.26 -10.78
CA LEU A 419 -6.91 -8.55 -12.02
C LEU A 419 -6.21 -9.23 -13.19
N GLU A 420 -4.93 -9.53 -13.03
CA GLU A 420 -4.07 -10.19 -14.03
C GLU A 420 -4.73 -11.45 -14.59
N ASP A 421 -5.18 -12.34 -13.71
CA ASP A 421 -5.78 -13.62 -14.06
C ASP A 421 -7.00 -13.47 -14.96
N ARG A 422 -7.79 -12.42 -14.75
CA ARG A 422 -9.02 -12.16 -15.50
C ARG A 422 -8.71 -11.44 -16.80
N VAL A 423 -7.87 -10.41 -16.77
CA VAL A 423 -7.53 -9.60 -17.95
C VAL A 423 -6.74 -10.42 -18.95
N LYS A 424 -5.74 -11.18 -18.51
CA LYS A 424 -4.94 -12.06 -19.37
C LYS A 424 -5.81 -13.07 -20.12
N LYS A 425 -6.77 -13.69 -19.45
CA LYS A 425 -7.74 -14.62 -20.07
C LYS A 425 -8.61 -13.92 -21.12
N LEU A 426 -9.06 -12.69 -20.84
CA LEU A 426 -9.84 -11.89 -21.80
C LEU A 426 -9.00 -11.50 -23.04
N VAL A 427 -7.77 -11.05 -22.84
CA VAL A 427 -6.85 -10.66 -23.92
C VAL A 427 -6.50 -11.87 -24.79
N ALA A 428 -6.21 -13.02 -24.18
CA ALA A 428 -5.92 -14.26 -24.92
C ALA A 428 -7.11 -14.74 -25.76
N ALA A 429 -8.34 -14.56 -25.28
CA ALA A 429 -9.55 -14.85 -26.05
C ALA A 429 -9.81 -13.82 -27.17
N GLY A 430 -9.35 -12.58 -27.00
CA GLY A 430 -9.63 -11.46 -27.89
C GLY A 430 -11.08 -10.98 -27.81
N GLY A 431 -11.40 -9.90 -28.54
CA GLY A 431 -12.75 -9.33 -28.55
C GLY A 431 -13.16 -8.68 -27.23
N VAL A 432 -12.20 -8.15 -26.47
CA VAL A 432 -12.46 -7.46 -25.21
C VAL A 432 -13.37 -6.25 -25.43
N THR A 433 -14.38 -6.09 -24.60
CA THR A 433 -15.30 -4.94 -24.60
C THR A 433 -15.20 -4.18 -23.28
N ARG A 434 -15.71 -2.95 -23.23
CA ARG A 434 -15.92 -2.24 -21.95
C ARG A 434 -16.67 -3.09 -20.94
N ALA A 435 -17.73 -3.78 -21.36
CA ALA A 435 -18.54 -4.62 -20.48
C ALA A 435 -17.75 -5.82 -19.92
N SER A 436 -16.97 -6.52 -20.75
CA SER A 436 -16.17 -7.65 -20.27
C SER A 436 -15.04 -7.20 -19.33
N LEU A 437 -14.41 -6.05 -19.60
CA LEU A 437 -13.35 -5.52 -18.73
C LEU A 437 -13.91 -5.02 -17.39
N VAL A 438 -15.07 -4.37 -17.39
CA VAL A 438 -15.79 -4.00 -16.16
C VAL A 438 -16.21 -5.25 -15.38
N LYS A 439 -16.65 -6.31 -16.07
CA LYS A 439 -16.98 -7.58 -15.41
C LYS A 439 -15.75 -8.22 -14.76
N ALA A 440 -14.59 -8.19 -15.40
CA ALA A 440 -13.34 -8.68 -14.82
C ALA A 440 -13.01 -7.93 -13.52
N MET A 441 -13.09 -6.61 -13.54
CA MET A 441 -12.88 -5.79 -12.35
C MET A 441 -13.90 -6.11 -11.24
N ALA A 442 -15.20 -6.16 -11.58
CA ALA A 442 -16.26 -6.43 -10.61
C ALA A 442 -16.11 -7.83 -9.99
N ASP A 443 -15.70 -8.81 -10.79
CA ASP A 443 -15.46 -10.17 -10.33
C ASP A 443 -14.31 -10.22 -9.31
N ALA A 444 -13.17 -9.59 -9.63
CA ALA A 444 -12.03 -9.45 -8.74
C ALA A 444 -12.38 -8.73 -7.43
N SER A 445 -13.28 -7.74 -7.48
CA SER A 445 -13.67 -6.95 -6.30
C SER A 445 -14.39 -7.74 -5.20
N THR A 446 -14.84 -8.96 -5.50
CA THR A 446 -15.51 -9.84 -4.53
C THR A 446 -14.71 -11.09 -4.20
N ALA A 447 -13.57 -11.31 -4.84
CA ALA A 447 -12.71 -12.46 -4.59
C ALA A 447 -11.95 -12.30 -3.26
N ASP A 448 -11.77 -13.40 -2.53
CA ASP A 448 -10.82 -13.46 -1.42
C ASP A 448 -9.47 -13.93 -1.96
N LEU A 449 -8.44 -13.07 -1.87
CA LEU A 449 -7.11 -13.35 -2.42
C LEU A 449 -6.54 -14.67 -1.91
N ARG A 450 -6.72 -14.93 -0.61
CA ARG A 450 -6.20 -16.15 0.03
C ARG A 450 -6.94 -17.38 -0.49
N ALA A 451 -8.24 -17.27 -0.75
CA ALA A 451 -9.03 -18.36 -1.28
C ALA A 451 -8.69 -18.66 -2.75
N GLU A 452 -8.49 -17.64 -3.58
CA GLU A 452 -8.20 -17.82 -5.00
C GLU A 452 -6.77 -18.35 -5.23
N ASP A 453 -5.77 -17.74 -4.59
CA ASP A 453 -4.36 -17.94 -4.95
C ASP A 453 -3.57 -18.84 -3.99
N VAL A 454 -4.03 -19.08 -2.76
CA VAL A 454 -3.25 -19.83 -1.74
C VAL A 454 -3.95 -21.11 -1.26
N LEU A 455 -5.27 -21.03 -1.03
CA LEU A 455 -6.07 -22.15 -0.54
C LEU A 455 -5.98 -23.42 -1.41
N PRO A 456 -5.87 -23.37 -2.76
CA PRO A 456 -5.72 -24.58 -3.56
C PRO A 456 -4.55 -25.46 -3.12
N ASP A 457 -3.38 -24.86 -2.85
CA ASP A 457 -2.17 -25.60 -2.49
C ASP A 457 -2.17 -26.04 -1.03
N LEU A 458 -2.77 -25.25 -0.13
CA LEU A 458 -3.07 -25.69 1.23
C LEU A 458 -3.94 -26.95 1.24
N LEU A 459 -4.97 -27.00 0.37
CA LEU A 459 -5.84 -28.16 0.22
C LEU A 459 -5.12 -29.36 -0.41
N LYS A 460 -4.17 -29.15 -1.34
CA LYS A 460 -3.30 -30.24 -1.85
C LYS A 460 -2.51 -30.89 -0.72
N VAL A 461 -1.90 -30.10 0.18
CA VAL A 461 -1.15 -30.63 1.33
C VAL A 461 -2.09 -31.40 2.27
N ILE A 462 -3.25 -30.82 2.62
CA ILE A 462 -4.22 -31.44 3.52
C ILE A 462 -4.74 -32.78 2.94
N ASN A 463 -4.99 -32.83 1.64
CA ASN A 463 -5.52 -33.99 0.95
C ASN A 463 -4.45 -35.01 0.50
N SER A 464 -3.18 -34.79 0.87
CA SER A 464 -2.12 -35.78 0.63
C SER A 464 -2.36 -37.13 1.34
N SER A 465 -3.26 -37.14 2.33
CA SER A 465 -3.86 -38.35 2.92
C SER A 465 -5.24 -38.05 3.50
N THR A 466 -6.04 -39.10 3.76
CA THR A 466 -7.40 -38.98 4.31
C THR A 466 -7.44 -38.17 5.60
N VAL A 467 -8.32 -37.16 5.66
CA VAL A 467 -8.59 -36.37 6.87
C VAL A 467 -9.52 -37.16 7.78
N THR A 468 -9.00 -37.66 8.90
CA THR A 468 -9.73 -38.53 9.83
C THR A 468 -10.45 -37.77 10.95
N ASP A 469 -9.97 -36.58 11.30
CA ASP A 469 -10.66 -35.70 12.25
C ASP A 469 -11.92 -35.11 11.60
N SER A 470 -13.09 -35.40 12.18
CA SER A 470 -14.39 -35.04 11.59
C SER A 470 -14.60 -33.52 11.49
N THR A 471 -14.10 -32.74 12.45
CA THR A 471 -14.19 -31.28 12.44
C THR A 471 -13.34 -30.70 11.31
N ALA A 472 -12.08 -31.16 11.18
CA ALA A 472 -11.21 -30.75 10.09
C ALA A 472 -11.77 -31.17 8.73
N ALA A 473 -12.28 -32.40 8.58
CA ALA A 473 -12.86 -32.90 7.34
C ALA A 473 -14.08 -32.08 6.89
N ALA A 474 -14.94 -31.67 7.84
CA ALA A 474 -16.07 -30.80 7.56
C ALA A 474 -15.62 -29.39 7.13
N ALA A 475 -14.58 -28.83 7.76
CA ALA A 475 -14.01 -27.54 7.38
C ALA A 475 -13.40 -27.58 5.98
N VAL A 476 -12.60 -28.62 5.67
CA VAL A 476 -12.04 -28.86 4.32
C VAL A 476 -13.13 -28.94 3.27
N SER A 477 -14.23 -29.66 3.55
CA SER A 477 -15.35 -29.77 2.62
C SER A 477 -16.01 -28.43 2.30
N LYS A 478 -16.18 -27.57 3.32
CA LYS A 478 -16.72 -26.21 3.14
C LYS A 478 -15.77 -25.31 2.34
N LEU A 479 -14.48 -25.34 2.65
CA LEU A 479 -13.45 -24.58 1.93
C LEU A 479 -13.35 -25.02 0.46
N GLN A 480 -13.39 -26.33 0.19
CA GLN A 480 -13.37 -26.87 -1.17
C GLN A 480 -14.63 -26.50 -1.96
N ALA A 481 -15.81 -26.53 -1.32
CA ALA A 481 -17.06 -26.12 -1.94
C ALA A 481 -17.05 -24.62 -2.30
N TRP A 482 -16.59 -23.78 -1.38
CA TRP A 482 -16.44 -22.34 -1.60
C TRP A 482 -15.43 -22.04 -2.71
N LEU A 483 -14.27 -22.71 -2.71
CA LEU A 483 -13.28 -22.59 -3.78
C LEU A 483 -13.87 -22.99 -5.14
N THR A 484 -14.64 -24.09 -5.19
CA THR A 484 -15.34 -24.54 -6.41
C THR A 484 -16.39 -23.53 -6.88
N ALA A 485 -17.04 -22.82 -5.96
CA ALA A 485 -17.94 -21.71 -6.24
C ALA A 485 -17.22 -20.40 -6.63
N GLY A 486 -15.88 -20.39 -6.60
CA GLY A 486 -15.03 -19.29 -7.04
C GLY A 486 -14.38 -18.47 -5.93
N GLY A 487 -14.48 -18.87 -4.66
CA GLY A 487 -13.75 -18.22 -3.56
C GLY A 487 -14.17 -16.77 -3.26
N LYS A 488 -15.43 -16.43 -3.53
CA LYS A 488 -15.94 -15.04 -3.44
C LYS A 488 -16.73 -14.77 -2.16
N ARG A 489 -16.64 -13.54 -1.67
CA ARG A 489 -17.52 -12.99 -0.63
C ARG A 489 -18.72 -12.33 -1.28
N THR A 490 -19.75 -13.12 -1.57
CA THR A 490 -20.98 -12.64 -2.21
C THR A 490 -22.18 -12.88 -1.32
N GLU A 491 -23.14 -11.95 -1.37
CA GLU A 491 -24.42 -12.13 -0.70
C GLU A 491 -25.25 -13.24 -1.37
N THR A 492 -26.09 -13.92 -0.59
CA THR A 492 -27.02 -14.95 -1.10
C THR A 492 -28.02 -14.39 -2.12
N SER A 493 -28.37 -13.12 -2.01
CA SER A 493 -29.13 -12.34 -2.97
C SER A 493 -28.85 -10.86 -2.76
N ALA A 494 -29.09 -10.01 -3.76
CA ALA A 494 -28.83 -8.58 -3.63
C ALA A 494 -29.56 -7.97 -2.42
N GLY A 495 -28.80 -7.43 -1.46
CA GLY A 495 -29.31 -6.79 -0.26
C GLY A 495 -29.69 -7.76 0.87
N SER A 496 -29.35 -9.04 0.76
CA SER A 496 -29.65 -10.04 1.79
C SER A 496 -28.84 -9.84 3.07
N LYS A 497 -27.70 -9.15 2.97
CA LYS A 497 -26.75 -8.93 4.07
C LYS A 497 -26.26 -10.23 4.71
N LYS A 498 -26.16 -11.30 3.91
CA LYS A 498 -25.71 -12.63 4.33
C LYS A 498 -24.87 -13.25 3.23
N TYR A 499 -23.65 -13.66 3.57
CA TYR A 499 -22.79 -14.33 2.60
C TYR A 499 -23.28 -15.74 2.26
N ALA A 500 -23.14 -16.12 0.98
CA ALA A 500 -23.48 -17.45 0.49
C ALA A 500 -22.64 -18.54 1.16
N ASP A 501 -21.34 -18.28 1.35
CA ASP A 501 -20.38 -19.22 1.93
C ASP A 501 -19.86 -18.75 3.30
N ALA A 502 -20.75 -18.15 4.11
CA ALA A 502 -20.43 -17.52 5.39
C ALA A 502 -19.50 -18.35 6.31
N ASP A 503 -19.75 -19.66 6.41
CA ASP A 503 -18.92 -20.55 7.21
C ASP A 503 -17.50 -20.74 6.65
N ALA A 504 -17.35 -20.90 5.33
CA ALA A 504 -16.03 -21.07 4.72
C ALA A 504 -15.20 -19.79 4.87
N VAL A 505 -15.83 -18.64 4.65
CA VAL A 505 -15.24 -17.31 4.85
C VAL A 505 -14.78 -17.14 6.31
N ARG A 506 -15.66 -17.44 7.28
CA ARG A 506 -15.34 -17.36 8.72
C ARG A 506 -14.19 -18.29 9.09
N ILE A 507 -14.19 -19.51 8.56
CA ILE A 507 -13.14 -20.49 8.83
C ILE A 507 -11.80 -19.96 8.30
N LEU A 508 -11.74 -19.45 7.07
CA LEU A 508 -10.49 -18.93 6.51
C LEU A 508 -10.00 -17.68 7.26
N ASP A 509 -10.89 -16.75 7.62
CA ASP A 509 -10.56 -15.58 8.45
C ASP A 509 -9.98 -15.98 9.81
N ALA A 510 -10.55 -17.00 10.44
CA ALA A 510 -10.03 -17.53 11.70
C ALA A 510 -8.72 -18.32 11.53
N TRP A 511 -8.53 -18.95 10.37
CA TRP A 511 -7.44 -19.89 10.13
C TRP A 511 -6.17 -19.19 9.68
N TRP A 512 -6.26 -18.16 8.84
CA TRP A 512 -5.11 -17.50 8.24
C TRP A 512 -4.02 -17.06 9.25
N PRO A 513 -4.33 -16.32 10.33
CA PRO A 513 -3.30 -15.98 11.32
C PRO A 513 -2.73 -17.22 12.04
N LEU A 514 -3.56 -18.24 12.28
CA LEU A 514 -3.12 -19.47 12.96
C LEU A 514 -2.22 -20.32 12.07
N LEU A 515 -2.52 -20.43 10.77
CA LEU A 515 -1.73 -21.22 9.84
C LEU A 515 -0.39 -20.54 9.58
N ALA A 516 -0.35 -19.22 9.36
CA ALA A 516 0.90 -18.51 9.15
C ALA A 516 1.81 -18.63 10.38
N GLN A 517 1.25 -18.44 11.58
CA GLN A 517 1.98 -18.65 12.83
C GLN A 517 2.50 -20.09 12.95
N GLY A 518 1.65 -21.08 12.68
CA GLY A 518 2.01 -22.50 12.76
C GLY A 518 3.08 -22.91 11.75
N ILE A 519 3.08 -22.33 10.56
CA ILE A 519 4.09 -22.57 9.51
C ILE A 519 5.43 -21.94 9.90
N PHE A 520 5.45 -20.65 10.23
CA PHE A 520 6.68 -19.88 10.25
C PHE A 520 7.30 -19.71 11.64
N GLN A 521 6.51 -19.49 12.69
CA GLN A 521 7.05 -19.19 14.02
C GLN A 521 7.97 -20.29 14.57
N PRO A 522 7.70 -21.60 14.39
CA PRO A 522 8.61 -22.64 14.87
C PRO A 522 10.01 -22.57 14.26
N GLY A 523 10.11 -22.21 12.97
CA GLY A 523 11.38 -22.08 12.27
C GLY A 523 12.08 -20.76 12.60
N LEU A 524 11.34 -19.65 12.55
CA LEU A 524 11.86 -18.29 12.76
C LEU A 524 12.20 -17.98 14.22
N GLY A 525 11.54 -18.62 15.18
CA GLY A 525 11.53 -18.16 16.57
C GLY A 525 10.61 -16.95 16.76
N THR A 526 10.26 -16.67 18.01
CA THR A 526 9.27 -15.62 18.35
C THR A 526 9.74 -14.21 17.99
N ASP A 527 11.01 -13.90 18.24
CA ASP A 527 11.52 -12.53 18.09
C ASP A 527 11.60 -12.13 16.61
N LEU A 528 12.17 -13.00 15.76
CA LEU A 528 12.22 -12.77 14.31
C LEU A 528 10.82 -12.79 13.68
N TYR A 529 9.95 -13.73 14.07
CA TYR A 529 8.57 -13.74 13.59
C TYR A 529 7.87 -12.41 13.88
N THR A 530 8.02 -11.89 15.09
CA THR A 530 7.46 -10.58 15.50
C THR A 530 8.10 -9.43 14.73
N ALA A 531 9.41 -9.46 14.50
CA ALA A 531 10.11 -8.43 13.73
C ALA A 531 9.66 -8.41 12.26
N PHE A 532 9.44 -9.56 11.63
CA PHE A 532 8.85 -9.61 10.29
C PHE A 532 7.40 -9.13 10.26
N GLN A 533 6.60 -9.42 11.30
CA GLN A 533 5.24 -8.89 11.41
C GLN A 533 5.21 -7.36 11.51
N ALA A 534 6.24 -6.74 12.09
CA ALA A 534 6.37 -5.29 12.17
C ALA A 534 6.66 -4.65 10.79
N ASN A 535 7.31 -5.36 9.87
CA ASN A 535 7.49 -4.90 8.49
C ASN A 535 6.28 -5.18 7.61
N LEU A 536 5.70 -6.38 7.74
CA LEU A 536 4.55 -6.83 6.98
C LEU A 536 3.58 -7.58 7.90
N PRO A 537 2.37 -7.07 8.16
CA PRO A 537 1.36 -7.81 8.91
C PRO A 537 1.02 -9.15 8.23
N VAL A 538 0.56 -10.14 9.00
CA VAL A 538 0.21 -11.47 8.45
C VAL A 538 -1.04 -11.45 7.58
N ASP A 539 -2.02 -10.62 7.94
CA ASP A 539 -3.35 -10.59 7.32
C ASP A 539 -3.87 -9.16 7.21
N GLU A 540 -4.77 -8.94 6.26
CA GLU A 540 -5.53 -7.71 6.03
C GLU A 540 -6.91 -8.11 5.49
N SER A 541 -7.72 -8.72 6.37
CA SER A 541 -9.08 -9.12 6.03
C SER A 541 -9.97 -7.92 5.70
N PRO A 542 -11.12 -8.12 5.01
CA PRO A 542 -12.09 -7.06 4.73
C PRO A 542 -12.55 -6.20 5.92
N SER A 543 -12.59 -6.79 7.11
CA SER A 543 -12.97 -6.10 8.35
C SER A 543 -11.79 -5.40 9.06
N ALA A 544 -10.56 -5.54 8.55
CA ALA A 544 -9.38 -4.94 9.15
C ALA A 544 -9.48 -3.40 9.16
N ALA A 545 -8.78 -2.77 10.11
CA ALA A 545 -8.70 -1.33 10.21
C ALA A 545 -7.49 -0.79 9.44
N HIS A 546 -7.71 0.29 8.68
CA HIS A 546 -6.70 0.87 7.80
C HIS A 546 -6.67 2.37 8.02
N GLY A 547 -5.50 2.97 8.31
CA GLY A 547 -5.25 4.42 8.38
C GLY A 547 -6.43 5.30 8.87
N PRO A 548 -6.66 6.51 8.31
CA PRO A 548 -7.76 7.40 8.75
C PRO A 548 -9.17 6.89 8.45
N THR A 549 -9.33 5.84 7.63
CA THR A 549 -10.66 5.23 7.39
C THR A 549 -11.03 4.21 8.47
N GLY A 550 -10.10 3.74 9.30
CA GLY A 550 -10.36 2.70 10.29
C GLY A 550 -10.85 1.39 9.66
N ALA A 551 -11.64 0.61 10.41
CA ALA A 551 -12.34 -0.59 9.90
C ALA A 551 -13.32 -0.22 8.77
N HIS A 552 -13.96 -1.19 8.10
CA HIS A 552 -14.97 -0.91 7.07
C HIS A 552 -14.48 -0.08 5.87
N ALA A 553 -13.17 -0.16 5.55
CA ALA A 553 -12.52 0.69 4.57
C ALA A 553 -12.81 0.31 3.11
N GLY A 554 -13.31 -0.90 2.87
CA GLY A 554 -13.58 -1.45 1.53
C GLY A 554 -12.34 -2.01 0.84
N SER A 555 -11.24 -1.25 0.79
CA SER A 555 -9.94 -1.78 0.32
C SER A 555 -9.44 -2.89 1.24
N SER A 556 -8.89 -3.95 0.67
CA SER A 556 -8.36 -5.12 1.42
C SER A 556 -7.31 -5.87 0.61
N PHE A 557 -6.61 -6.82 1.25
CA PHE A 557 -5.53 -7.62 0.66
C PHE A 557 -4.39 -6.81 0.00
N GLN A 558 -4.16 -5.58 0.47
CA GLN A 558 -3.07 -4.68 0.09
C GLN A 558 -1.71 -5.21 0.54
N TYR A 559 -1.67 -5.88 1.69
CA TYR A 559 -0.46 -6.44 2.29
C TYR A 559 -0.81 -7.69 3.10
N GLY A 560 0.11 -8.64 3.20
CA GLY A 560 -0.05 -9.85 4.01
C GLY A 560 0.93 -10.94 3.63
N TRP A 561 1.01 -12.00 4.43
CA TRP A 561 1.97 -13.10 4.24
C TRP A 561 1.49 -14.10 3.17
N TRP A 562 0.86 -13.63 2.10
CA TRP A 562 0.30 -14.46 1.04
C TRP A 562 1.40 -15.18 0.26
N SER A 563 2.36 -14.40 -0.27
CA SER A 563 3.51 -14.90 -1.03
C SER A 563 4.35 -15.89 -0.22
N TYR A 564 4.61 -15.57 1.06
CA TYR A 564 5.41 -16.46 1.91
C TYR A 564 4.74 -17.82 2.08
N VAL A 565 3.43 -17.84 2.41
CA VAL A 565 2.67 -19.10 2.58
C VAL A 565 2.63 -19.86 1.26
N ASP A 566 2.31 -19.20 0.15
CA ASP A 566 2.25 -19.82 -1.17
C ASP A 566 3.58 -20.50 -1.55
N LYS A 567 4.69 -19.76 -1.52
CA LYS A 567 6.00 -20.28 -1.88
C LYS A 567 6.46 -21.42 -0.98
N ASP A 568 6.26 -21.29 0.33
CA ASP A 568 6.66 -22.31 1.28
C ASP A 568 5.87 -23.62 1.03
N VAL A 569 4.55 -23.52 0.89
CA VAL A 569 3.67 -24.66 0.64
C VAL A 569 3.99 -25.31 -0.70
N ARG A 570 4.18 -24.55 -1.78
CA ARG A 570 4.62 -25.08 -3.08
C ARG A 570 5.98 -25.78 -2.98
N ALA A 571 6.93 -25.22 -2.23
CA ALA A 571 8.23 -25.85 -2.00
C ALA A 571 8.13 -27.15 -1.19
N VAL A 572 7.20 -27.26 -0.24
CA VAL A 572 6.91 -28.52 0.50
C VAL A 572 6.25 -29.56 -0.42
N LEU A 573 5.37 -29.13 -1.32
CA LEU A 573 4.75 -30.00 -2.34
C LEU A 573 5.75 -30.49 -3.40
N GLY A 574 6.96 -29.92 -3.43
CA GLY A 574 7.98 -30.23 -4.42
C GLY A 574 7.76 -29.56 -5.78
N GLU A 575 6.91 -28.52 -5.81
CA GLU A 575 6.69 -27.70 -6.99
C GLU A 575 7.87 -26.73 -7.20
N SER A 576 8.04 -26.25 -8.43
CA SER A 576 9.10 -25.29 -8.76
C SER A 576 8.71 -23.90 -8.24
N VAL A 577 9.60 -23.28 -7.46
CA VAL A 577 9.43 -21.92 -6.94
C VAL A 577 10.63 -21.08 -7.35
N ARG A 578 10.40 -19.98 -8.07
CA ARG A 578 11.43 -18.97 -8.36
C ARG A 578 11.46 -17.97 -7.21
N GLY A 579 12.65 -17.57 -6.77
CA GLY A 579 12.79 -16.76 -5.55
C GLY A 579 12.21 -17.44 -4.31
N PRO A 580 12.60 -18.70 -3.99
CA PRO A 580 12.08 -19.40 -2.82
C PRO A 580 12.52 -18.73 -1.51
N LEU A 581 11.80 -19.01 -0.43
CA LEU A 581 12.28 -18.72 0.91
C LEU A 581 13.60 -19.45 1.19
N ALA A 582 14.41 -18.91 2.09
CA ALA A 582 15.73 -19.46 2.41
C ALA A 582 15.67 -20.87 3.03
N ASP A 583 14.54 -21.25 3.63
CA ASP A 583 14.25 -22.57 4.17
C ASP A 583 12.80 -22.96 3.89
N LYS A 584 12.47 -24.24 4.09
CA LYS A 584 11.09 -24.73 4.12
C LYS A 584 10.60 -24.73 5.56
N TYR A 585 9.60 -23.93 5.85
CA TYR A 585 9.09 -23.68 7.20
C TYR A 585 7.96 -24.64 7.57
N CYS A 586 6.99 -24.88 6.68
CA CYS A 586 5.84 -25.71 6.97
C CYS A 586 6.29 -27.15 7.26
N GLY A 587 6.13 -27.56 8.52
CA GLY A 587 6.57 -28.87 8.99
C GLY A 587 8.08 -29.13 8.80
N GLY A 588 8.91 -28.08 8.73
CA GLY A 588 10.33 -28.20 8.41
C GLY A 588 10.61 -28.83 7.04
N GLY A 589 9.71 -28.63 6.06
CA GLY A 589 9.84 -29.19 4.72
C GLY A 589 9.21 -30.57 4.51
N SER A 590 8.67 -31.19 5.56
CA SER A 590 7.97 -32.49 5.47
C SER A 590 6.48 -32.29 5.18
N ILE A 591 5.99 -32.89 4.09
CA ILE A 591 4.57 -32.83 3.73
C ILE A 591 3.65 -33.36 4.84
N GLY A 592 4.07 -34.41 5.55
CA GLY A 592 3.29 -34.99 6.66
C GLY A 592 3.19 -34.04 7.85
N ALA A 593 4.33 -33.47 8.28
CA ALA A 593 4.35 -32.53 9.39
C ALA A 593 3.66 -31.20 9.04
N CYS A 594 3.82 -30.73 7.80
CA CYS A 594 3.13 -29.56 7.28
C CYS A 594 1.61 -29.78 7.32
N ARG A 595 1.15 -30.94 6.84
CA ARG A 595 -0.25 -31.35 6.93
C ARG A 595 -0.77 -31.37 8.37
N ASP A 596 0.00 -31.89 9.32
CA ASP A 596 -0.41 -31.94 10.73
C ASP A 596 -0.60 -30.53 11.32
N ILE A 597 0.28 -29.59 10.99
CA ILE A 597 0.15 -28.17 11.34
C ILE A 597 -1.13 -27.58 10.75
N LEU A 598 -1.35 -27.78 9.44
CA LEU A 598 -2.53 -27.25 8.74
C LEU A 598 -3.84 -27.82 9.32
N ILE A 599 -3.91 -29.12 9.61
CA ILE A 599 -5.10 -29.74 10.20
C ILE A 599 -5.35 -29.24 11.62
N SER A 600 -4.31 -29.15 12.44
CA SER A 600 -4.43 -28.69 13.83
C SER A 600 -4.93 -27.24 13.92
N THR A 601 -4.33 -26.36 13.12
CA THR A 601 -4.72 -24.95 13.05
C THR A 601 -6.10 -24.77 12.43
N LEU A 602 -6.45 -25.56 11.39
CA LEU A 602 -7.77 -25.53 10.76
C LEU A 602 -8.86 -25.99 11.72
N LYS A 603 -8.62 -27.05 12.50
CA LYS A 603 -9.56 -27.53 13.52
C LYS A 603 -9.81 -26.45 14.58
N THR A 604 -8.75 -25.76 15.00
CA THR A 604 -8.84 -24.65 15.96
C THR A 604 -9.68 -23.50 15.39
N ALA A 605 -9.42 -23.12 14.14
CA ALA A 605 -10.18 -22.09 13.43
C ALA A 605 -11.66 -22.47 13.26
N ALA A 606 -11.94 -23.71 12.87
CA ALA A 606 -13.29 -24.22 12.67
C ALA A 606 -14.14 -24.18 13.95
N GLY A 607 -13.50 -24.34 15.12
CA GLY A 607 -14.13 -24.23 16.43
C GLY A 607 -14.46 -22.80 16.89
N LYS A 608 -13.92 -21.75 16.23
CA LYS A 608 -14.21 -20.36 16.61
C LYS A 608 -15.61 -19.95 16.20
N THR A 609 -16.39 -19.36 17.10
CA THR A 609 -17.71 -18.82 16.78
C THR A 609 -17.60 -17.55 15.94
N ALA A 610 -18.69 -17.17 15.24
CA ALA A 610 -18.71 -15.91 14.49
C ALA A 610 -18.39 -14.70 15.38
N ALA A 611 -18.86 -14.67 16.63
CA ALA A 611 -18.55 -13.58 17.57
C ALA A 611 -17.08 -13.56 18.03
N GLN A 612 -16.37 -14.68 17.97
CA GLN A 612 -14.93 -14.70 18.25
C GLN A 612 -14.08 -14.24 17.07
N VAL A 613 -14.57 -14.40 15.84
CA VAL A 613 -13.89 -13.95 14.61
C VAL A 613 -14.25 -12.49 14.31
N TYR A 614 -15.50 -12.11 14.55
CA TYR A 614 -16.06 -10.78 14.33
C TYR A 614 -16.60 -10.26 15.69
N PRO A 615 -15.75 -9.68 16.55
CA PRO A 615 -16.13 -9.28 17.92
C PRO A 615 -17.13 -8.14 17.99
N GLY A 616 -17.43 -7.48 16.87
CA GLY A 616 -18.28 -6.29 16.82
C GLY A 616 -17.50 -5.01 17.13
N ASP A 617 -18.13 -3.88 16.86
CA ASP A 617 -17.63 -2.53 17.11
C ASP A 617 -18.81 -1.56 17.33
N ASP A 618 -18.56 -0.25 17.31
CA ASP A 618 -19.60 0.77 17.50
C ASP A 618 -20.69 0.75 16.41
N LEU A 619 -20.47 0.05 15.30
CA LEU A 619 -21.36 -0.01 14.14
C LEU A 619 -22.02 -1.37 13.97
N CYS A 620 -21.34 -2.44 14.37
CA CYS A 620 -21.71 -3.81 14.10
C CYS A 620 -21.79 -4.65 15.38
N SER A 621 -22.85 -5.46 15.49
CA SER A 621 -22.97 -6.41 16.60
C SER A 621 -21.97 -7.57 16.47
N ALA A 622 -21.51 -8.11 17.60
CA ALA A 622 -20.65 -9.29 17.61
C ALA A 622 -21.28 -10.46 16.84
N GLY A 623 -20.50 -11.07 15.94
CA GLY A 623 -20.91 -12.18 15.09
C GLY A 623 -21.62 -11.78 13.79
N ASP A 624 -21.88 -10.49 13.57
CA ASP A 624 -22.41 -10.00 12.29
C ASP A 624 -21.28 -9.88 11.25
N GLN A 625 -20.99 -11.01 10.60
CA GLN A 625 -19.93 -11.13 9.58
C GLN A 625 -20.11 -10.17 8.40
N TRP A 626 -21.34 -10.02 7.90
CA TRP A 626 -21.59 -9.12 6.77
C TRP A 626 -21.35 -7.67 7.19
N CYS A 627 -21.83 -7.28 8.38
CA CYS A 627 -21.63 -5.93 8.87
C CYS A 627 -20.15 -5.65 9.09
N ALA A 628 -19.40 -6.58 9.68
CA ALA A 628 -17.96 -6.46 9.93
C ALA A 628 -17.18 -6.11 8.64
N ASP A 629 -17.54 -6.73 7.51
CA ASP A 629 -16.90 -6.46 6.22
C ASP A 629 -17.50 -5.24 5.49
N SER A 630 -18.74 -4.84 5.82
CA SER A 630 -19.48 -3.80 5.10
C SER A 630 -18.71 -2.48 5.00
N ILE A 631 -18.90 -1.74 3.91
CA ILE A 631 -18.26 -0.45 3.72
C ILE A 631 -19.08 0.63 4.42
N VAL A 632 -18.41 1.41 5.27
CA VAL A 632 -18.99 2.53 5.99
C VAL A 632 -18.33 3.81 5.53
N GLN A 633 -19.13 4.75 5.02
CA GLN A 633 -18.59 6.04 4.60
C GLN A 633 -18.31 6.93 5.82
N ARG A 634 -17.05 7.32 5.99
CA ARG A 634 -16.62 8.17 7.10
C ARG A 634 -17.18 9.57 6.94
N THR A 635 -17.88 10.01 7.97
CA THR A 635 -18.57 11.31 7.97
C THR A 635 -17.54 12.43 8.15
N LEU A 636 -17.39 13.29 7.13
CA LEU A 636 -16.60 14.52 7.18
C LEU A 636 -17.47 15.79 7.25
N GLY A 637 -18.80 15.63 7.17
CA GLY A 637 -19.77 16.73 7.18
C GLY A 637 -21.11 16.34 7.79
N GLY A 638 -22.17 17.09 7.50
CA GLY A 638 -23.51 16.83 8.09
C GLY A 638 -24.31 15.67 7.45
N ILE A 639 -23.72 14.92 6.51
CA ILE A 639 -24.43 13.89 5.73
C ILE A 639 -23.82 12.52 6.02
N LYS A 640 -24.68 11.54 6.26
CA LYS A 640 -24.32 10.12 6.40
C LYS A 640 -24.92 9.32 5.26
N HIS A 641 -24.26 8.24 4.87
CA HIS A 641 -24.76 7.27 3.90
C HIS A 641 -24.99 5.91 4.57
N TYR A 642 -25.87 5.10 4.00
CA TYR A 642 -26.08 3.73 4.44
C TYR A 642 -24.83 2.88 4.16
N ASN A 643 -24.60 1.89 5.02
CA ASN A 643 -23.58 0.87 4.78
C ASN A 643 -23.92 0.13 3.48
N ILE A 644 -22.89 -0.19 2.71
CA ILE A 644 -23.00 -1.01 1.50
C ILE A 644 -22.20 -2.30 1.68
N SER A 645 -22.56 -3.32 0.91
CA SER A 645 -21.84 -4.60 0.89
C SER A 645 -20.36 -4.38 0.59
N TRP A 646 -19.51 -5.21 1.18
CA TRP A 646 -18.08 -5.18 0.88
C TRP A 646 -17.81 -5.41 -0.60
N GLN A 647 -16.89 -4.62 -1.12
CA GLN A 647 -16.26 -4.79 -2.42
C GLN A 647 -14.88 -4.16 -2.31
N ASN A 648 -13.85 -4.90 -2.70
CA ASN A 648 -12.50 -4.37 -2.85
C ASN A 648 -12.45 -3.54 -4.15
N ARG A 649 -13.07 -2.36 -4.13
CA ARG A 649 -13.32 -1.55 -5.32
C ARG A 649 -12.97 -0.07 -5.09
N PRO A 650 -12.57 0.68 -6.15
CA PRO A 650 -12.60 2.13 -6.22
C PRO A 650 -13.80 2.81 -5.59
N THR A 651 -13.54 4.01 -5.09
CA THR A 651 -14.59 4.94 -4.71
C THR A 651 -15.12 5.72 -5.92
N PHE A 652 -14.32 5.84 -6.98
CA PHE A 652 -14.68 6.39 -8.28
C PHE A 652 -14.16 5.46 -9.38
N GLN A 653 -14.97 5.20 -10.42
CA GLN A 653 -14.53 4.38 -11.55
C GLN A 653 -14.85 5.07 -12.88
N GLN A 654 -13.85 5.10 -13.76
CA GLN A 654 -13.97 5.63 -15.12
C GLN A 654 -13.84 4.46 -16.11
N VAL A 655 -14.81 4.34 -17.02
CA VAL A 655 -14.79 3.34 -18.09
C VAL A 655 -14.62 4.07 -19.41
N VAL A 656 -13.57 3.72 -20.15
CA VAL A 656 -13.10 4.48 -21.31
C VAL A 656 -13.08 3.60 -22.56
N GLU A 657 -13.53 4.18 -23.66
CA GLU A 657 -13.29 3.74 -25.03
C GLU A 657 -13.45 4.98 -25.93
N PHE A 658 -12.43 5.31 -26.72
CA PHE A 658 -12.49 6.35 -27.74
C PHE A 658 -12.57 5.67 -29.11
N THR A 659 -13.57 6.00 -29.91
CA THR A 659 -13.76 5.42 -31.25
C THR A 659 -13.18 6.27 -32.38
N SER A 660 -12.67 7.46 -32.05
CA SER A 660 -12.11 8.41 -33.00
C SER A 660 -11.28 9.47 -32.28
N HIS A 661 -10.37 10.10 -33.01
CA HIS A 661 -9.65 11.31 -32.62
C HIS A 661 -10.24 12.53 -33.34
N ARG A 662 -10.25 13.71 -32.71
CA ARG A 662 -10.72 14.96 -33.33
C ARG A 662 -9.62 15.75 -34.01
#